data_AF-A0AAN6GEI8-F1
#
_entry.id   AF-A0AAN6GEI8-F1
#
_cell.length_a   1.000
_cell.length_b   1.000
_cell.length_c   1.000
_cell.angle_alpha   90.00
_cell.angle_beta   90.00
_cell.angle_gamma   90.00
#
_symmetry.space_group_name_H-M   'P 1'
#
loop_
_entity.id
_entity.type
_entity.pdbx_description
1 polymer ?
#
loop_
_entity_poly.entity_id
_entity_poly.type
_entity_poly.pdbx_seq_one_letter_code
_entity_poly.pdbx_strand_id
1 'polypeptide(L)'
;MAHIPADRRFRQAGGVPASFGSGERPAPPRETNHLLQDASTTSSAWVPSFGLVFRALVIVRLVAARYAVIADCDETYNYWEALHLLVFSPVQQLLPFQTWEYAPEFAIRSYAYLLPYFGFAKLAGRVVALNKLDTFYIIRNMLAVLSSLVESRLCIAVAETIHPSVAKYLFVFLLTSAGMSSAATALLPSTFTMYTSTLALAYAFYPARLPSPNSVPAPSNLTLSQTPYLRTLIATTSFALGAILGWPFAIVLSLPFVAEELFLPSGNQVPASLARYSAFIAARLGRFLRGALFAGLVIGGVTTVIDSLAYGRFTVVSLGIVIYNVLSAKRGAGPELYGTEPASYYFANLGLAFNLILPLALFSAPLALVLRLVDPTRLGPPSRTFPLTSVDKTGTGKGKKQALLTSSRLTLLLYRLAPFYLWLGLLTSQAHKEERFMFPAYPLLCFNAATSVYVLRALLEKVVGAGVPSKGARVAPSRLPSIFTAALLLLTSLLSVFRIVHLQSSFYAPTAVLEHFSRRELPQLIGRAFPQTLQGPKQKARLQAGLDAFASEDEERSAQPANLKASWLGRLRATSEPLPLPGLTGLVNMSLLQSEFGIDDVGKPAPIRLCYAKEWYRFPGHFFIPHGVRVDFVKSEFAGILPKHYAFSSAAERAKSAPAGLEGRVVRYFDRSLGWAWPWKDVTRTVQDGFNDLNREEMDRYVNIDTCDYLVDLDHPHRYASRDSSDPRRSALEPRHAIDSDKWTRVHCVPFLDASSAAATPAPRALHKLLATLDRTLFIPAWVRQGASFVLRRAGLGAWESARRYGDFCLLRTTRRESWANRRGTYGLDAE
;
A
#
# COMPACT_ATOMS: atom_id res chain seq x y z
N MET A 1 -28.31 -14.28 -6.72
CA MET A 1 -27.77 -15.59 -6.30
C MET A 1 -28.93 -16.42 -5.76
N ALA A 2 -29.51 -17.29 -6.58
CA ALA A 2 -30.63 -18.13 -6.17
C ALA A 2 -30.10 -19.29 -5.32
N HIS A 3 -30.59 -19.39 -4.08
CA HIS A 3 -30.37 -20.54 -3.21
C HIS A 3 -31.17 -21.72 -3.75
N ILE A 4 -30.48 -22.76 -4.22
CA ILE A 4 -31.11 -24.06 -4.49
C ILE A 4 -31.24 -24.77 -3.12
N PRO A 5 -32.45 -25.13 -2.65
CA PRO A 5 -32.62 -25.82 -1.38
C PRO A 5 -32.09 -27.26 -1.48
N ALA A 6 -31.39 -27.72 -0.44
CA ALA A 6 -30.93 -29.09 -0.33
C ALA A 6 -32.08 -30.09 -0.15
N ASP A 7 -31.93 -31.28 -0.73
CA ASP A 7 -32.86 -32.39 -0.65
C ASP A 7 -33.01 -32.93 0.79
N ARG A 8 -34.23 -33.30 1.19
CA ARG A 8 -34.64 -33.52 2.60
C ARG A 8 -33.97 -34.71 3.30
N ARG A 9 -33.11 -35.48 2.63
CA ARG A 9 -32.48 -36.69 3.20
C ARG A 9 -31.16 -36.47 3.96
N PHE A 10 -30.62 -35.24 3.98
CA PHE A 10 -29.38 -34.90 4.70
C PHE A 10 -29.54 -33.70 5.66
N ARG A 11 -30.65 -33.63 6.41
CA ARG A 11 -30.62 -32.85 7.65
C ARG A 11 -29.72 -33.58 8.64
N GLN A 12 -28.64 -32.94 9.07
CA GLN A 12 -28.00 -33.27 10.34
C GLN A 12 -29.10 -33.17 11.41
N ALA A 13 -29.59 -34.32 11.86
CA ALA A 13 -30.46 -34.39 13.00
C ALA A 13 -29.72 -33.76 14.19
N GLY A 14 -30.25 -32.65 14.69
CA GLY A 14 -29.99 -32.22 16.06
C GLY A 14 -30.41 -33.36 16.97
N GLY A 15 -29.43 -34.08 17.50
CA GLY A 15 -29.67 -35.10 18.50
C GLY A 15 -30.18 -34.44 19.77
N VAL A 16 -31.41 -34.75 20.13
CA VAL A 16 -31.95 -34.61 21.49
C VAL A 16 -30.96 -35.28 22.46
N PRO A 17 -30.68 -34.70 23.65
CA PRO A 17 -29.76 -35.33 24.59
C PRO A 17 -30.36 -36.64 25.09
N ALA A 18 -29.78 -37.77 24.65
CA ALA A 18 -30.03 -39.07 25.26
C ALA A 18 -29.54 -39.02 26.71
N SER A 19 -30.41 -39.44 27.63
CA SER A 19 -30.12 -39.61 29.05
C SER A 19 -28.84 -40.42 29.25
N PHE A 20 -27.92 -39.88 30.05
CA PHE A 20 -26.65 -40.51 30.41
C PHE A 20 -26.88 -41.82 31.16
N GLY A 21 -26.57 -42.95 30.51
CA GLY A 21 -26.24 -44.19 31.20
C GLY A 21 -24.80 -44.11 31.72
N SER A 22 -24.62 -44.36 33.01
CA SER A 22 -23.31 -44.41 33.68
C SER A 22 -22.49 -45.60 33.19
N GLY A 23 -21.53 -45.36 32.28
CA GLY A 23 -20.58 -46.41 31.89
C GLY A 23 -19.76 -46.19 30.62
N GLU A 24 -20.11 -45.25 29.73
CA GLU A 24 -19.37 -45.10 28.47
C GLU A 24 -18.11 -44.23 28.60
N ARG A 25 -16.98 -44.78 28.11
CA ARG A 25 -15.70 -44.07 27.96
C ARG A 25 -15.92 -42.78 27.14
N PRO A 26 -15.27 -41.65 27.49
CA PRO A 26 -15.39 -40.42 26.70
C PRO A 26 -14.98 -40.70 25.25
N ALA A 27 -15.88 -40.39 24.31
CA ALA A 27 -15.61 -40.51 22.89
C ALA A 27 -14.34 -39.71 22.51
N PRO A 28 -13.45 -40.26 21.66
CA PRO A 28 -12.23 -39.56 21.27
C PRO A 28 -12.58 -38.22 20.60
N PRO A 29 -11.76 -37.16 20.80
CA PRO A 29 -12.00 -35.85 20.22
C PRO A 29 -12.14 -35.95 18.70
N ARG A 30 -13.21 -35.35 18.18
CA ARG A 30 -13.54 -35.37 16.75
C ARG A 30 -12.56 -34.45 16.00
N GLU A 31 -11.63 -35.02 15.24
CA GLU A 31 -10.67 -34.23 14.45
C GLU A 31 -11.38 -33.29 13.48
N THR A 32 -10.90 -32.04 13.42
CA THR A 32 -11.34 -31.06 12.42
C THR A 32 -10.46 -31.14 11.17
N ASN A 33 -10.95 -30.62 10.04
CA ASN A 33 -10.19 -30.54 8.79
C ASN A 33 -9.07 -29.46 8.80
N HIS A 34 -8.91 -28.72 9.90
CA HIS A 34 -7.93 -27.66 10.05
C HIS A 34 -6.48 -28.21 10.14
N LEU A 35 -5.50 -27.38 9.77
CA LEU A 35 -4.08 -27.73 9.97
C LEU A 35 -3.67 -27.72 11.44
N LEU A 36 -4.27 -26.83 12.25
CA LEU A 36 -4.05 -26.76 13.69
C LEU A 36 -5.26 -27.31 14.42
N GLN A 37 -5.04 -28.12 15.45
CA GLN A 37 -6.11 -28.71 16.27
C GLN A 37 -6.11 -28.15 17.70
N ASP A 38 -7.29 -28.10 18.33
CA ASP A 38 -7.47 -27.76 19.74
C ASP A 38 -7.38 -29.02 20.63
N ALA A 39 -6.94 -28.84 21.88
CA ALA A 39 -6.77 -29.95 22.83
C ALA A 39 -8.09 -30.42 23.47
N SER A 40 -9.14 -29.59 23.49
CA SER A 40 -10.47 -29.95 24.01
C SER A 40 -11.57 -29.66 22.98
N THR A 41 -12.65 -30.45 23.02
CA THR A 41 -13.84 -30.32 22.15
C THR A 41 -14.75 -29.14 22.53
N THR A 42 -14.40 -28.37 23.57
CA THR A 42 -15.24 -27.35 24.19
C THR A 42 -14.77 -25.95 23.84
N SER A 43 -15.21 -25.46 22.69
CA SER A 43 -15.53 -24.05 22.42
C SER A 43 -15.72 -23.91 20.91
N SER A 44 -16.96 -23.76 20.45
CA SER A 44 -17.24 -23.18 19.14
C SER A 44 -16.70 -21.75 19.13
N ALA A 45 -15.42 -21.59 18.79
CA ALA A 45 -14.81 -20.29 18.67
C ALA A 45 -15.54 -19.55 17.54
N TRP A 46 -16.23 -18.46 17.88
CA TRP A 46 -16.90 -17.58 16.92
C TRP A 46 -15.96 -17.29 15.73
N VAL A 47 -16.42 -17.42 14.48
CA VAL A 47 -15.61 -17.14 13.28
C VAL A 47 -16.06 -15.78 12.73
N PRO A 48 -15.15 -14.84 12.42
CA PRO A 48 -15.55 -13.59 11.79
C PRO A 48 -16.12 -13.87 10.39
N SER A 49 -17.33 -13.39 10.12
CA SER A 49 -17.96 -13.53 8.80
C SER A 49 -17.30 -12.62 7.77
N PHE A 50 -17.39 -12.97 6.48
CA PHE A 50 -16.82 -12.15 5.41
C PHE A 50 -17.32 -10.70 5.47
N GLY A 51 -18.64 -10.52 5.66
CA GLY A 51 -19.25 -9.20 5.73
C GLY A 51 -18.76 -8.36 6.90
N LEU A 52 -18.48 -8.97 8.06
CA LEU A 52 -17.94 -8.25 9.21
C LEU A 52 -16.49 -7.81 8.96
N VAL A 53 -15.64 -8.73 8.50
CA VAL A 53 -14.23 -8.44 8.19
C VAL A 53 -14.14 -7.34 7.15
N PHE A 54 -14.90 -7.46 6.06
CA PHE A 54 -14.91 -6.48 4.98
C PHE A 54 -15.35 -5.10 5.47
N ARG A 55 -16.46 -5.00 6.20
CA ARG A 55 -16.97 -3.72 6.71
C ARG A 55 -15.98 -3.05 7.66
N ALA A 56 -15.34 -3.82 8.56
CA ALA A 56 -14.36 -3.27 9.48
C ALA A 56 -13.10 -2.78 8.76
N LEU A 57 -12.55 -3.59 7.84
CA LEU A 57 -11.36 -3.23 7.08
C LEU A 57 -11.63 -2.03 6.18
N VAL A 58 -12.72 -2.02 5.42
CA VAL A 58 -13.00 -0.94 4.46
C VAL A 58 -13.15 0.41 5.14
N ILE A 59 -13.73 0.48 6.35
CA ILE A 59 -13.79 1.72 7.13
C ILE A 59 -12.38 2.25 7.41
N VAL A 60 -11.49 1.40 7.94
CA VAL A 60 -10.11 1.82 8.26
C VAL A 60 -9.32 2.14 6.99
N ARG A 61 -9.50 1.38 5.91
CA ARG A 61 -8.82 1.64 4.63
C ARG A 61 -9.30 2.92 3.96
N LEU A 62 -10.58 3.28 4.07
CA LEU A 62 -11.09 4.56 3.56
C LEU A 62 -10.54 5.75 4.37
N VAL A 63 -10.37 5.58 5.69
CA VAL A 63 -9.65 6.58 6.51
C VAL A 63 -8.20 6.71 6.03
N ALA A 64 -7.50 5.59 5.78
CA ALA A 64 -6.16 5.61 5.22
C ALA A 64 -6.10 6.23 3.82
N ALA A 65 -7.12 6.02 2.97
CA ALA A 65 -7.19 6.62 1.64
C ALA A 65 -7.19 8.16 1.70
N ARG A 66 -7.81 8.74 2.74
CA ARG A 66 -7.83 10.19 2.97
C ARG A 66 -6.56 10.73 3.63
N TYR A 67 -5.99 9.98 4.58
CA TYR A 67 -4.97 10.50 5.50
C TYR A 67 -3.61 9.80 5.44
N ALA A 68 -3.39 8.78 4.61
CA ALA A 68 -2.06 8.23 4.43
C ALA A 68 -1.23 9.16 3.52
N VAL A 69 -0.04 9.53 3.98
CA VAL A 69 0.91 10.37 3.24
C VAL A 69 1.54 9.58 2.08
N ILE A 70 1.78 10.25 0.94
CA ILE A 70 2.62 9.69 -0.13
C ILE A 70 4.08 9.83 0.31
N ALA A 71 4.70 8.72 0.66
CA ALA A 71 6.09 8.68 1.12
C ALA A 71 7.10 8.42 -0.01
N ASP A 72 6.60 8.02 -1.18
CA ASP A 72 7.39 7.47 -2.26
C ASP A 72 7.22 8.31 -3.53
N CYS A 73 8.32 8.84 -4.04
CA CYS A 73 8.31 9.67 -5.22
C CYS A 73 7.96 8.91 -6.52
N ASP A 74 8.18 7.59 -6.59
CA ASP A 74 7.73 6.83 -7.76
C ASP A 74 6.21 6.69 -7.77
N GLU A 75 5.57 6.62 -6.60
CA GLU A 75 4.11 6.64 -6.54
C GLU A 75 3.58 7.88 -7.28
N THR A 76 4.17 9.05 -7.00
CA THR A 76 3.84 10.31 -7.68
C THR A 76 4.22 10.25 -9.16
N TYR A 77 5.51 10.17 -9.48
CA TYR A 77 6.01 10.49 -10.82
C TYR A 77 5.79 9.35 -11.83
N ASN A 78 5.82 8.10 -11.38
CA ASN A 78 5.62 6.95 -12.27
C ASN A 78 4.16 6.50 -12.37
N TYR A 79 3.28 6.82 -11.42
CA TYR A 79 1.92 6.30 -11.46
C TYR A 79 0.87 7.40 -11.41
N TRP A 80 0.91 8.31 -10.45
CA TRP A 80 -0.04 9.43 -10.41
C TRP A 80 0.11 10.35 -11.64
N GLU A 81 1.31 10.77 -12.01
CA GLU A 81 1.53 11.67 -13.14
C GLU A 81 1.11 11.05 -14.49
N ALA A 82 1.50 9.80 -14.73
CA ALA A 82 1.09 9.06 -15.91
C ALA A 82 -0.43 8.82 -15.94
N LEU A 83 -1.06 8.52 -14.79
CA LEU A 83 -2.52 8.39 -14.71
C LEU A 83 -3.23 9.73 -14.92
N HIS A 84 -2.65 10.84 -14.44
CA HIS A 84 -3.16 12.18 -14.68
C HIS A 84 -3.23 12.48 -16.18
N LEU A 85 -2.19 12.11 -16.95
CA LEU A 85 -2.18 12.23 -18.42
C LEU A 85 -3.35 11.47 -19.06
N LEU A 86 -3.63 10.25 -18.60
CA LEU A 86 -4.70 9.43 -19.15
C LEU A 86 -6.09 9.98 -18.78
N VAL A 87 -6.27 10.41 -17.53
CA VAL A 87 -7.60 10.83 -17.05
C VAL A 87 -7.97 12.22 -17.56
N PHE A 88 -7.07 13.20 -17.46
CA PHE A 88 -7.33 14.58 -17.86
C PHE A 88 -6.75 14.82 -19.25
N SER A 89 -7.64 15.16 -20.20
CA SER A 89 -7.23 15.38 -21.59
C SER A 89 -6.13 16.44 -21.65
N PRO A 90 -5.07 16.21 -22.42
CA PRO A 90 -3.94 17.11 -22.45
C PRO A 90 -4.33 18.43 -23.13
N VAL A 91 -4.28 19.54 -22.37
CA VAL A 91 -4.23 20.88 -22.96
C VAL A 91 -2.78 21.11 -23.38
N GLN A 92 -2.54 21.58 -24.61
CA GLN A 92 -1.24 21.55 -25.31
C GLN A 92 -0.02 22.09 -24.54
N GLN A 93 -0.21 22.82 -23.44
CA GLN A 93 0.86 23.53 -22.71
C GLN A 93 0.99 23.15 -21.22
N LEU A 94 0.10 22.31 -20.67
CA LEU A 94 0.08 21.94 -19.24
C LEU A 94 0.01 20.42 -19.08
N LEU A 95 1.00 19.75 -19.67
CA LEU A 95 1.18 18.31 -19.54
C LEU A 95 1.77 17.94 -18.18
N PRO A 96 1.42 16.77 -17.59
CA PRO A 96 2.07 16.29 -16.38
C PRO A 96 3.50 15.82 -16.67
N PHE A 97 4.19 15.38 -15.62
CA PHE A 97 5.54 14.85 -15.70
C PHE A 97 5.60 13.43 -16.28
N GLN A 98 6.68 13.15 -17.00
CA GLN A 98 7.11 11.90 -17.60
C GLN A 98 8.49 11.56 -17.03
N THR A 99 8.63 10.33 -16.54
CA THR A 99 9.93 9.76 -16.19
C THR A 99 10.57 9.11 -17.41
N TRP A 100 11.90 8.92 -17.38
CA TRP A 100 12.62 8.17 -18.41
C TRP A 100 12.08 6.74 -18.58
N GLU A 101 11.50 6.18 -17.52
CA GLU A 101 10.95 4.83 -17.52
C GLU A 101 9.71 4.67 -18.42
N TYR A 102 8.96 5.77 -18.63
CA TYR A 102 7.87 5.88 -19.60
C TYR A 102 8.30 6.47 -20.94
N ALA A 103 9.57 6.84 -21.11
CA ALA A 103 10.05 7.31 -22.40
C ALA A 103 10.13 6.11 -23.39
N PRO A 104 9.70 6.28 -24.66
CA PRO A 104 9.58 5.16 -25.60
C PRO A 104 10.88 4.42 -25.86
N GLU A 105 12.04 5.02 -25.64
CA GLU A 105 13.34 4.41 -25.85
C GLU A 105 13.60 3.30 -24.81
N PHE A 106 13.17 3.52 -23.56
CA PHE A 106 13.38 2.59 -22.46
C PHE A 106 12.17 1.67 -22.24
N ALA A 107 10.96 2.23 -22.19
CA ALA A 107 9.69 1.50 -22.05
C ALA A 107 9.68 0.40 -20.97
N ILE A 108 10.13 0.74 -19.76
CA ILE A 108 10.22 -0.21 -18.63
C ILE A 108 9.06 -0.08 -17.63
N ARG A 109 8.06 0.77 -17.92
CA ARG A 109 6.79 0.84 -17.19
C ARG A 109 5.62 0.47 -18.10
N SER A 110 4.57 -0.09 -17.52
CA SER A 110 3.43 -0.58 -18.31
C SER A 110 2.30 0.43 -18.23
N TYR A 111 1.83 0.92 -19.38
CA TYR A 111 0.60 1.70 -19.43
C TYR A 111 -0.62 0.82 -19.18
N ALA A 112 -0.53 -0.49 -19.49
CA ALA A 112 -1.59 -1.44 -19.19
C ALA A 112 -1.90 -1.50 -17.68
N TYR A 113 -0.90 -1.27 -16.82
CA TYR A 113 -1.08 -1.21 -15.36
C TYR A 113 -2.02 -0.07 -14.95
N LEU A 114 -2.01 1.06 -15.66
CA LEU A 114 -2.81 2.24 -15.32
C LEU A 114 -4.28 2.14 -15.75
N LEU A 115 -4.59 1.27 -16.71
CA LEU A 115 -5.90 1.20 -17.35
C LEU A 115 -7.07 0.83 -16.43
N PRO A 116 -6.93 -0.11 -15.47
CA PRO A 116 -8.00 -0.38 -14.50
C PRO A 116 -8.40 0.88 -13.70
N TYR A 117 -7.42 1.70 -13.34
CA TYR A 117 -7.65 2.94 -12.58
C TYR A 117 -8.24 4.04 -13.45
N PHE A 118 -7.74 4.20 -14.68
CA PHE A 118 -8.31 5.09 -15.68
C PHE A 118 -9.78 4.75 -15.97
N GLY A 119 -10.08 3.47 -16.22
CA GLY A 119 -11.43 2.99 -16.51
C GLY A 119 -12.38 3.25 -15.34
N PHE A 120 -11.93 3.02 -14.11
CA PHE A 120 -12.70 3.34 -12.91
C PHE A 120 -12.95 4.85 -12.76
N ALA A 121 -11.92 5.68 -12.94
CA ALA A 121 -12.06 7.13 -12.87
C ALA A 121 -13.07 7.67 -13.91
N LYS A 122 -13.02 7.17 -15.15
CA LYS A 122 -13.99 7.53 -16.20
C LYS A 122 -15.41 7.06 -15.89
N LEU A 123 -15.57 5.86 -15.33
CA LEU A 123 -16.88 5.37 -14.92
C LEU A 123 -17.45 6.22 -13.76
N ALA A 124 -16.64 6.51 -12.75
CA ALA A 124 -17.05 7.33 -11.63
C ALA A 124 -17.40 8.77 -12.05
N GLY A 125 -16.62 9.35 -12.97
CA GLY A 125 -16.87 10.67 -13.54
C GLY A 125 -18.17 10.79 -14.35
N ARG A 126 -18.76 9.67 -14.79
CA ARG A 126 -20.10 9.66 -15.40
C ARG A 126 -21.23 9.70 -14.37
N VAL A 127 -20.96 9.32 -13.12
CA VAL A 127 -21.94 9.29 -12.04
C VAL A 127 -21.88 10.57 -11.21
N VAL A 128 -20.68 11.09 -10.98
CA VAL A 128 -20.43 12.30 -10.19
C VAL A 128 -19.47 13.21 -10.95
N ALA A 129 -19.70 14.52 -10.94
CA ALA A 129 -18.74 15.47 -11.48
C ALA A 129 -17.48 15.48 -10.59
N LEU A 130 -16.37 14.97 -11.12
CA LEU A 130 -15.10 14.88 -10.40
C LEU A 130 -14.13 15.97 -10.87
N ASN A 131 -13.62 16.76 -9.92
CA ASN A 131 -12.42 17.56 -10.16
C ASN A 131 -11.16 16.68 -10.02
N LYS A 132 -9.97 17.26 -10.22
CA LYS A 132 -8.70 16.54 -10.08
C LYS A 132 -8.54 15.92 -8.70
N LEU A 133 -8.70 16.70 -7.64
CA LEU A 133 -8.51 16.25 -6.27
C LEU A 133 -9.50 15.13 -5.87
N ASP A 134 -10.76 15.25 -6.28
CA ASP A 134 -11.79 14.23 -6.04
C ASP A 134 -11.47 12.93 -6.79
N THR A 135 -10.90 13.04 -7.99
CA THR A 135 -10.43 11.88 -8.76
C THR A 135 -9.27 11.16 -8.06
N PHE A 136 -8.34 11.90 -7.46
CA PHE A 136 -7.27 11.29 -6.67
C PHE A 136 -7.84 10.46 -5.50
N TYR A 137 -8.74 11.03 -4.71
CA TYR A 137 -9.32 10.33 -3.57
C TYR A 137 -10.28 9.20 -3.96
N ILE A 138 -11.02 9.30 -5.07
CA ILE A 138 -11.90 8.21 -5.50
C ILE A 138 -11.11 6.98 -5.94
N ILE A 139 -9.93 7.17 -6.54
CA ILE A 139 -9.02 6.08 -6.91
C ILE A 139 -8.41 5.45 -5.65
N ARG A 140 -8.00 6.26 -4.66
CA ARG A 140 -7.54 5.73 -3.37
C ARG A 140 -8.65 4.97 -2.63
N ASN A 141 -9.90 5.40 -2.74
CA ASN A 141 -11.06 4.68 -2.20
C ASN A 141 -11.29 3.35 -2.93
N MET A 142 -11.11 3.30 -4.25
CA MET A 142 -11.12 2.04 -5.01
C MET A 142 -10.04 1.07 -4.49
N LEU A 143 -8.80 1.55 -4.31
CA LEU A 143 -7.71 0.76 -3.74
C LEU A 143 -8.05 0.24 -2.34
N ALA A 144 -8.61 1.08 -1.47
CA ALA A 144 -9.07 0.72 -0.13
C ALA A 144 -10.11 -0.41 -0.15
N VAL A 145 -11.10 -0.33 -1.05
CA VAL A 145 -12.13 -1.37 -1.23
C VAL A 145 -11.52 -2.67 -1.74
N LEU A 146 -10.67 -2.61 -2.77
CA LEU A 146 -10.02 -3.78 -3.34
C LEU A 146 -9.13 -4.50 -2.32
N SER A 147 -8.31 -3.75 -1.58
CA SER A 147 -7.51 -4.28 -0.46
C SER A 147 -8.39 -5.00 0.55
N SER A 148 -9.47 -4.35 1.00
CA SER A 148 -10.38 -4.90 2.00
C SER A 148 -11.07 -6.18 1.53
N LEU A 149 -11.42 -6.30 0.23
CA LEU A 149 -12.03 -7.50 -0.34
C LEU A 149 -11.07 -8.70 -0.32
N VAL A 150 -9.83 -8.52 -0.79
CA VAL A 150 -8.84 -9.61 -0.85
C VAL A 150 -8.35 -10.01 0.54
N GLU A 151 -8.15 -9.04 1.44
CA GLU A 151 -7.82 -9.28 2.85
C GLU A 151 -8.93 -10.07 3.56
N SER A 152 -10.20 -9.70 3.32
CA SER A 152 -11.35 -10.43 3.87
C SER A 152 -11.40 -11.87 3.36
N ARG A 153 -11.13 -12.07 2.07
CA ARG A 153 -11.11 -13.42 1.48
C ARG A 153 -9.99 -14.28 2.08
N LEU A 154 -8.83 -13.71 2.35
CA LEU A 154 -7.71 -14.38 3.04
C LEU A 154 -8.09 -14.76 4.48
N CYS A 155 -8.69 -13.85 5.25
CA CYS A 155 -9.15 -14.16 6.62
C CYS A 155 -10.12 -15.35 6.65
N ILE A 156 -11.07 -15.41 5.72
CA ILE A 156 -12.00 -16.55 5.61
C ILE A 156 -11.27 -17.83 5.21
N ALA A 157 -10.35 -17.77 4.26
CA ALA A 157 -9.55 -18.94 3.88
C ALA A 157 -8.75 -19.48 5.08
N VAL A 158 -8.13 -18.61 5.88
CA VAL A 158 -7.41 -18.98 7.09
C VAL A 158 -8.33 -19.59 8.15
N ALA A 159 -9.55 -19.07 8.31
CA ALA A 159 -10.53 -19.62 9.23
C ALA A 159 -10.95 -21.06 8.86
N GLU A 160 -11.10 -21.32 7.56
CA GLU A 160 -11.56 -22.61 7.02
C GLU A 160 -10.46 -23.67 6.92
N THR A 161 -9.20 -23.28 6.72
CA THR A 161 -8.10 -24.23 6.43
C THR A 161 -7.06 -24.31 7.55
N ILE A 162 -6.77 -23.20 8.23
CA ILE A 162 -5.70 -23.13 9.23
C ILE A 162 -6.28 -23.27 10.64
N HIS A 163 -7.06 -22.28 11.08
CA HIS A 163 -7.79 -22.28 12.35
C HIS A 163 -8.64 -21.00 12.52
N PRO A 164 -9.85 -21.07 13.10
CA PRO A 164 -10.66 -19.91 13.48
C PRO A 164 -9.94 -18.85 14.32
N SER A 165 -9.17 -19.27 15.32
CA SER A 165 -8.44 -18.34 16.20
C SER A 165 -7.31 -17.62 15.46
N VAL A 166 -6.60 -18.29 14.56
CA VAL A 166 -5.56 -17.65 13.72
C VAL A 166 -6.19 -16.58 12.83
N ALA A 167 -7.38 -16.85 12.26
CA ALA A 167 -8.09 -15.87 11.46
C ALA A 167 -8.50 -14.61 12.26
N LYS A 168 -8.86 -14.74 13.54
CA LYS A 168 -9.14 -13.59 14.41
C LYS A 168 -7.90 -12.72 14.62
N TYR A 169 -6.77 -13.35 14.91
CA TYR A 169 -5.52 -12.63 15.17
C TYR A 169 -5.02 -11.97 13.89
N LEU A 170 -5.12 -12.67 12.74
CA LEU A 170 -4.84 -12.12 11.42
C LEU A 170 -5.72 -10.90 11.14
N PHE A 171 -7.04 -11.01 11.38
CA PHE A 171 -7.97 -9.90 11.19
C PHE A 171 -7.57 -8.67 12.02
N VAL A 172 -7.22 -8.85 13.30
CA VAL A 172 -6.74 -7.74 14.15
C VAL A 172 -5.47 -7.12 13.58
N PHE A 173 -4.48 -7.92 13.18
CA PHE A 173 -3.22 -7.41 12.64
C PHE A 173 -3.38 -6.69 11.30
N LEU A 174 -4.22 -7.21 10.39
CA LEU A 174 -4.55 -6.53 9.15
C LEU A 174 -5.26 -5.20 9.45
N LEU A 175 -6.23 -5.20 10.35
CA LEU A 175 -7.01 -4.01 10.70
C LEU A 175 -6.16 -2.88 11.27
N THR A 176 -5.18 -3.17 12.12
CA THR A 176 -4.50 -2.14 12.93
C THR A 176 -3.08 -1.81 12.51
N SER A 177 -2.39 -2.67 11.73
CA SER A 177 -0.97 -2.46 11.40
C SER A 177 -0.71 -1.19 10.58
N ALA A 178 0.35 -0.46 10.95
CA ALA A 178 0.74 0.78 10.29
C ALA A 178 1.22 0.52 8.85
N GLY A 179 2.00 -0.55 8.63
CA GLY A 179 2.45 -0.96 7.30
C GLY A 179 1.29 -1.22 6.33
N MET A 180 0.27 -1.97 6.76
CA MET A 180 -0.92 -2.20 5.92
C MET A 180 -1.72 -0.92 5.69
N SER A 181 -1.80 -0.01 6.66
CA SER A 181 -2.50 1.27 6.49
C SER A 181 -1.90 2.10 5.35
N SER A 182 -0.58 2.18 5.27
CA SER A 182 0.11 2.91 4.19
C SER A 182 0.04 2.15 2.85
N ALA A 183 0.37 0.85 2.86
CA ALA A 183 0.47 0.06 1.64
C ALA A 183 -0.89 -0.14 0.93
N ALA A 184 -1.98 -0.29 1.69
CA ALA A 184 -3.29 -0.65 1.14
C ALA A 184 -3.94 0.42 0.25
N THR A 185 -3.42 1.64 0.21
CA THR A 185 -3.99 2.75 -0.60
C THR A 185 -2.97 3.44 -1.50
N ALA A 186 -1.75 2.90 -1.57
CA ALA A 186 -0.70 3.41 -2.46
C ALA A 186 -0.91 2.92 -3.90
N LEU A 187 -0.75 3.82 -4.87
CA LEU A 187 -0.83 3.49 -6.30
C LEU A 187 0.54 2.98 -6.79
N LEU A 188 0.90 1.78 -6.33
CA LEU A 188 2.18 1.14 -6.66
C LEU A 188 1.98 -0.28 -7.20
N PRO A 189 2.85 -0.75 -8.12
CA PRO A 189 2.82 -2.15 -8.57
C PRO A 189 3.06 -3.15 -7.43
N SER A 190 3.81 -2.77 -6.41
CA SER A 190 4.01 -3.58 -5.21
C SER A 190 2.72 -3.74 -4.40
N THR A 191 1.91 -2.68 -4.27
CA THR A 191 0.56 -2.74 -3.67
C THR A 191 -0.40 -3.58 -4.52
N PHE A 192 -0.40 -3.41 -5.84
CA PHE A 192 -1.20 -4.25 -6.72
C PHE A 192 -0.83 -5.74 -6.59
N THR A 193 0.47 -6.02 -6.57
CA THR A 193 1.01 -7.36 -6.34
C THR A 193 0.66 -7.90 -4.95
N MET A 194 0.62 -7.05 -3.92
CA MET A 194 0.11 -7.41 -2.60
C MET A 194 -1.34 -7.87 -2.69
N TYR A 195 -2.20 -7.18 -3.43
CA TYR A 195 -3.60 -7.59 -3.59
C TYR A 195 -3.73 -8.93 -4.31
N THR A 196 -3.06 -9.08 -5.45
CA THR A 196 -3.17 -10.30 -6.25
C THR A 196 -2.53 -11.50 -5.56
N SER A 197 -1.40 -11.30 -4.85
CA SER A 197 -0.77 -12.35 -4.04
C SER A 197 -1.65 -12.73 -2.85
N THR A 198 -2.29 -11.77 -2.18
CA THR A 198 -3.26 -12.04 -1.10
C THR A 198 -4.43 -12.87 -1.61
N LEU A 199 -4.98 -12.50 -2.76
CA LEU A 199 -6.04 -13.28 -3.41
C LEU A 199 -5.54 -14.68 -3.77
N ALA A 200 -4.36 -14.79 -4.39
CA ALA A 200 -3.76 -16.06 -4.76
C ALA A 200 -3.59 -16.98 -3.54
N LEU A 201 -3.09 -16.44 -2.43
CA LEU A 201 -2.89 -17.14 -1.17
C LEU A 201 -4.21 -17.60 -0.55
N ALA A 202 -5.26 -16.78 -0.63
CA ALA A 202 -6.59 -17.16 -0.15
C ALA A 202 -7.12 -18.43 -0.85
N TYR A 203 -6.73 -18.70 -2.10
CA TYR A 203 -7.03 -19.95 -2.79
C TYR A 203 -5.95 -21.03 -2.59
N ALA A 204 -4.68 -20.64 -2.55
CA ALA A 204 -3.56 -21.55 -2.34
C ALA A 204 -3.65 -22.27 -0.99
N PHE A 205 -4.18 -21.62 0.04
CA PHE A 205 -4.30 -22.17 1.40
C PHE A 205 -5.24 -23.37 1.50
N TYR A 206 -6.18 -23.54 0.57
CA TYR A 206 -6.93 -24.79 0.45
C TYR A 206 -6.01 -25.88 -0.12
N PRO A 207 -6.15 -27.16 0.28
CA PRO A 207 -5.31 -28.24 -0.22
C PRO A 207 -5.63 -28.59 -1.69
N ALA A 208 -4.63 -29.07 -2.42
CA ALA A 208 -4.73 -29.44 -3.83
C ALA A 208 -5.44 -30.80 -4.04
N ARG A 209 -6.76 -30.85 -3.92
CA ARG A 209 -7.50 -32.10 -4.14
C ARG A 209 -7.45 -32.54 -5.61
N LEU A 210 -7.47 -33.83 -5.90
CA LEU A 210 -7.84 -34.36 -7.23
C LEU A 210 -9.31 -34.82 -7.17
N PRO A 211 -10.05 -34.86 -8.29
CA PRO A 211 -11.25 -35.69 -8.39
C PRO A 211 -10.78 -37.15 -8.24
N SER A 212 -10.80 -37.68 -7.02
CA SER A 212 -10.47 -39.08 -6.75
C SER A 212 -11.68 -39.96 -7.07
N PRO A 213 -11.51 -41.13 -7.70
CA PRO A 213 -12.59 -42.12 -7.86
C PRO A 213 -13.06 -42.71 -6.51
N ASN A 214 -12.25 -42.59 -5.47
CA ASN A 214 -12.63 -42.88 -4.09
C ASN A 214 -12.77 -41.56 -3.35
N SER A 215 -13.98 -40.99 -3.38
CA SER A 215 -14.28 -39.73 -2.71
C SER A 215 -14.27 -39.90 -1.19
N VAL A 216 -13.29 -39.30 -0.51
CA VAL A 216 -13.55 -38.83 0.86
C VAL A 216 -14.72 -37.85 0.74
N PRO A 217 -15.84 -38.04 1.48
CA PRO A 217 -17.01 -37.19 1.34
C PRO A 217 -16.60 -35.74 1.50
N ALA A 218 -16.79 -34.97 0.43
CA ALA A 218 -16.64 -33.53 0.49
C ALA A 218 -17.66 -32.98 1.49
N PRO A 219 -17.31 -32.01 2.36
CA PRO A 219 -18.33 -31.26 3.05
C PRO A 219 -19.26 -30.67 1.98
N SER A 220 -20.56 -30.91 2.11
CA SER A 220 -21.62 -30.64 1.13
C SER A 220 -21.79 -29.17 0.71
N ASN A 221 -20.91 -28.28 1.18
CA ASN A 221 -21.01 -26.82 1.08
C ASN A 221 -19.80 -26.19 0.36
N LEU A 222 -19.05 -26.94 -0.45
CA LEU A 222 -17.99 -26.34 -1.26
C LEU A 222 -18.58 -25.39 -2.30
N THR A 223 -18.23 -24.11 -2.19
CA THR A 223 -18.57 -23.13 -3.22
C THR A 223 -17.88 -23.51 -4.54
N LEU A 224 -18.51 -23.20 -5.68
CA LEU A 224 -17.99 -23.51 -7.02
C LEU A 224 -16.50 -23.14 -7.20
N SER A 225 -16.07 -22.05 -6.57
CA SER A 225 -14.69 -21.52 -6.56
C SER A 225 -13.63 -22.45 -5.94
N GLN A 226 -14.04 -23.50 -5.21
CA GLN A 226 -13.15 -24.40 -4.47
C GLN A 226 -12.96 -25.76 -5.16
N THR A 227 -13.42 -25.93 -6.39
CA THR A 227 -13.07 -27.12 -7.18
C THR A 227 -11.55 -27.17 -7.44
N PRO A 228 -10.93 -28.36 -7.50
CA PRO A 228 -9.50 -28.51 -7.77
C PRO A 228 -8.94 -27.68 -8.92
N TYR A 229 -9.66 -27.67 -10.04
CA TYR A 229 -9.24 -26.96 -11.25
C TYR A 229 -9.36 -25.46 -11.08
N LEU A 230 -10.51 -24.98 -10.60
CA LEU A 230 -10.77 -23.54 -10.46
C LEU A 230 -9.90 -22.92 -9.36
N ARG A 231 -9.63 -23.64 -8.26
CA ARG A 231 -8.66 -23.21 -7.24
C ARG A 231 -7.28 -22.98 -7.87
N THR A 232 -6.73 -23.99 -8.55
CA THR A 232 -5.40 -23.91 -9.16
C THR A 232 -5.35 -22.82 -10.22
N LEU A 233 -6.40 -22.69 -11.03
CA LEU A 233 -6.51 -21.64 -12.03
C LEU A 233 -6.51 -20.25 -11.39
N ILE A 234 -7.40 -19.97 -10.43
CA ILE A 234 -7.49 -18.64 -9.76
C ILE A 234 -6.18 -18.30 -9.06
N ALA A 235 -5.57 -19.23 -8.33
CA ALA A 235 -4.31 -19.00 -7.64
C ALA A 235 -3.18 -18.68 -8.64
N THR A 236 -3.06 -19.49 -9.70
CA THR A 236 -2.03 -19.31 -10.74
C THR A 236 -2.23 -18.00 -11.51
N THR A 237 -3.46 -17.70 -11.94
CA THR A 237 -3.77 -16.46 -12.66
C THR A 237 -3.57 -15.24 -11.78
N SER A 238 -3.85 -15.31 -10.47
CA SER A 238 -3.65 -14.18 -9.56
C SER A 238 -2.16 -13.91 -9.33
N PHE A 239 -1.33 -14.94 -9.09
CA PHE A 239 0.12 -14.77 -9.04
C PHE A 239 0.69 -14.24 -10.36
N ALA A 240 0.25 -14.79 -11.49
CA ALA A 240 0.66 -14.34 -12.82
C ALA A 240 0.25 -12.88 -13.09
N LEU A 241 -0.97 -12.47 -12.71
CA LEU A 241 -1.44 -11.09 -12.84
C LEU A 241 -0.56 -10.12 -12.05
N GLY A 242 -0.22 -10.47 -10.80
CA GLY A 242 0.71 -9.68 -9.99
C GLY A 242 2.10 -9.57 -10.61
N ALA A 243 2.64 -10.68 -11.14
CA ALA A 243 3.98 -10.68 -11.73
C ALA A 243 4.05 -9.96 -13.07
N ILE A 244 3.08 -10.18 -13.96
CA ILE A 244 3.11 -9.64 -15.32
C ILE A 244 2.74 -8.15 -15.35
N LEU A 245 1.71 -7.74 -14.60
CA LEU A 245 1.21 -6.37 -14.62
C LEU A 245 1.75 -5.50 -13.48
N GLY A 246 2.06 -6.13 -12.33
CA GLY A 246 2.59 -5.46 -11.16
C GLY A 246 4.12 -5.50 -11.15
N TRP A 247 4.69 -6.53 -10.53
CA TRP A 247 6.12 -6.65 -10.33
C TRP A 247 6.63 -8.08 -10.58
N PRO A 248 7.43 -8.32 -11.64
CA PRO A 248 7.77 -9.67 -12.09
C PRO A 248 8.52 -10.51 -11.04
N PHE A 249 9.37 -9.90 -10.21
CA PHE A 249 10.15 -10.63 -9.21
C PHE A 249 9.28 -11.22 -8.08
N ALA A 250 8.08 -10.68 -7.84
CA ALA A 250 7.18 -11.19 -6.82
C ALA A 250 6.58 -12.57 -7.14
N ILE A 251 6.78 -13.09 -8.36
CA ILE A 251 6.42 -14.48 -8.71
C ILE A 251 7.07 -15.50 -7.77
N VAL A 252 8.19 -15.15 -7.12
CA VAL A 252 8.87 -15.97 -6.09
C VAL A 252 7.93 -16.33 -4.93
N LEU A 253 6.96 -15.48 -4.59
CA LEU A 253 5.96 -15.77 -3.55
C LEU A 253 5.09 -16.99 -3.88
N SER A 254 4.99 -17.36 -5.17
CA SER A 254 4.24 -18.53 -5.60
C SER A 254 4.99 -19.86 -5.41
N LEU A 255 6.31 -19.83 -5.16
CA LEU A 255 7.13 -21.06 -5.13
C LEU A 255 6.63 -22.12 -4.16
N PRO A 256 6.25 -21.81 -2.89
CA PRO A 256 5.68 -22.82 -2.00
C PRO A 256 4.35 -23.38 -2.51
N PHE A 257 3.51 -22.57 -3.12
CA PHE A 257 2.26 -23.03 -3.75
C PHE A 257 2.53 -23.98 -4.91
N VAL A 258 3.46 -23.62 -5.81
CA VAL A 258 3.85 -24.46 -6.95
C VAL A 258 4.45 -25.78 -6.47
N ALA A 259 5.35 -25.73 -5.49
CA ALA A 259 5.97 -26.92 -4.92
C ALA A 259 4.93 -27.84 -4.25
N GLU A 260 3.95 -27.30 -3.53
CA GLU A 260 2.85 -28.12 -3.00
C GLU A 260 1.96 -28.70 -4.10
N GLU A 261 1.59 -27.88 -5.08
CA GLU A 261 0.73 -28.31 -6.18
C GLU A 261 1.39 -29.46 -6.95
N LEU A 262 2.70 -29.40 -7.20
CA LEU A 262 3.41 -30.41 -8.00
C LEU A 262 3.83 -31.64 -7.20
N PHE A 263 4.35 -31.47 -5.97
CA PHE A 263 5.11 -32.51 -5.29
C PHE A 263 4.47 -33.05 -4.01
N LEU A 264 3.54 -32.34 -3.37
CA LEU A 264 2.95 -32.79 -2.10
C LEU A 264 1.59 -33.47 -2.31
N PRO A 265 1.33 -34.64 -1.70
CA PRO A 265 0.00 -35.25 -1.65
C PRO A 265 -0.94 -34.47 -0.69
N SER A 266 -1.03 -33.14 -0.85
CA SER A 266 -1.88 -32.30 -0.02
C SER A 266 -3.37 -32.60 -0.31
N GLY A 267 -4.10 -33.01 0.73
CA GLY A 267 -5.52 -33.36 0.64
C GLY A 267 -5.86 -34.63 -0.14
N ASN A 268 -4.86 -35.41 -0.59
CA ASN A 268 -5.06 -36.68 -1.28
C ASN A 268 -4.28 -37.79 -0.57
N GLN A 269 -4.74 -39.04 -0.66
CA GLN A 269 -3.98 -40.21 -0.24
C GLN A 269 -3.46 -40.90 -1.51
N VAL A 270 -2.14 -40.91 -1.69
CA VAL A 270 -1.51 -41.46 -2.91
C VAL A 270 -0.82 -42.77 -2.58
N PRO A 271 -1.05 -43.86 -3.34
CA PRO A 271 -0.35 -45.12 -3.14
C PRO A 271 1.17 -44.94 -3.26
N ALA A 272 1.94 -45.56 -2.38
CA ALA A 272 3.41 -45.44 -2.33
C ALA A 272 4.16 -46.04 -3.54
N SER A 273 3.44 -46.65 -4.49
CA SER A 273 4.03 -47.18 -5.72
C SER A 273 4.54 -46.04 -6.62
N LEU A 274 5.81 -46.13 -7.05
CA LEU A 274 6.46 -45.15 -7.93
C LEU A 274 5.62 -44.80 -9.18
N ALA A 275 5.05 -45.81 -9.86
CA ALA A 275 4.25 -45.61 -11.07
C ALA A 275 2.96 -44.79 -10.83
N ARG A 276 2.29 -44.96 -9.69
CA ARG A 276 1.08 -44.16 -9.38
C ARG A 276 1.45 -42.78 -8.86
N TYR A 277 2.57 -42.65 -8.17
CA TYR A 277 3.08 -41.37 -7.72
C TYR A 277 3.53 -40.49 -8.90
N SER A 278 4.21 -41.07 -9.91
CA SER A 278 4.60 -40.36 -11.13
C SER A 278 3.38 -39.94 -11.96
N ALA A 279 2.37 -40.81 -12.11
CA ALA A 279 1.12 -40.46 -12.78
C ALA A 279 0.37 -39.33 -12.06
N PHE A 280 0.38 -39.33 -10.72
CA PHE A 280 -0.17 -38.26 -9.90
C PHE A 280 0.53 -36.92 -10.16
N ILE A 281 1.87 -36.90 -10.17
CA ILE A 281 2.65 -35.69 -10.48
C ILE A 281 2.33 -35.22 -11.91
N ALA A 282 2.34 -36.12 -12.90
CA ALA A 282 2.07 -35.77 -14.29
C ALA A 282 0.69 -35.12 -14.50
N ALA A 283 -0.35 -35.66 -13.86
CA ALA A 283 -1.70 -35.09 -13.94
C ALA A 283 -1.79 -33.67 -13.35
N ARG A 284 -1.08 -33.43 -12.23
CA ARG A 284 -1.04 -32.10 -11.59
C ARG A 284 -0.19 -31.12 -12.37
N LEU A 285 0.95 -31.55 -12.90
CA LEU A 285 1.78 -30.77 -13.79
C LEU A 285 0.99 -30.33 -15.03
N GLY A 286 0.27 -31.25 -15.68
CA GLY A 286 -0.58 -30.92 -16.83
C GLY A 286 -1.66 -29.88 -16.51
N ARG A 287 -2.28 -29.96 -15.33
CA ARG A 287 -3.24 -28.94 -14.86
C ARG A 287 -2.57 -27.58 -14.66
N PHE A 288 -1.44 -27.57 -13.95
CA PHE A 288 -0.70 -26.35 -13.65
C PHE A 288 -0.21 -25.67 -14.93
N LEU A 289 0.40 -26.42 -15.86
CA LEU A 289 0.87 -25.90 -17.14
C LEU A 289 -0.26 -25.29 -17.98
N ARG A 290 -1.44 -25.91 -18.03
CA ARG A 290 -2.60 -25.31 -18.72
C ARG A 290 -3.03 -23.99 -18.08
N GLY A 291 -3.07 -23.93 -16.74
CA GLY A 291 -3.39 -22.70 -16.01
C GLY A 291 -2.35 -21.60 -16.23
N ALA A 292 -1.07 -21.94 -16.17
CA ALA A 292 0.05 -21.03 -16.38
C ALA A 292 0.09 -20.52 -17.84
N LEU A 293 -0.10 -21.40 -18.82
CA LEU A 293 -0.16 -21.03 -20.24
C LEU A 293 -1.36 -20.11 -20.52
N PHE A 294 -2.54 -20.44 -20.00
CA PHE A 294 -3.71 -19.58 -20.13
C PHE A 294 -3.47 -18.19 -19.52
N ALA A 295 -2.93 -18.14 -18.29
CA ALA A 295 -2.59 -16.87 -17.65
C ALA A 295 -1.55 -16.07 -18.44
N GLY A 296 -0.46 -16.71 -18.88
CA GLY A 296 0.62 -16.07 -19.63
C GLY A 296 0.17 -15.54 -20.99
N LEU A 297 -0.60 -16.32 -21.75
CA LEU A 297 -1.11 -15.90 -23.06
C LEU A 297 -2.16 -14.79 -22.95
N VAL A 298 -3.11 -14.91 -22.02
CA VAL A 298 -4.18 -13.91 -21.89
C VAL A 298 -3.65 -12.63 -21.26
N ILE A 299 -3.02 -12.72 -20.08
CA ILE A 299 -2.55 -11.53 -19.36
C ILE A 299 -1.36 -10.94 -20.12
N GLY A 300 -0.32 -11.75 -20.39
CA GLY A 300 0.88 -11.28 -21.07
C GLY A 300 0.60 -10.81 -22.50
N GLY A 301 -0.28 -11.49 -23.23
CA GLY A 301 -0.67 -11.07 -24.58
C GLY A 301 -1.40 -9.73 -24.58
N VAL A 302 -2.41 -9.56 -23.71
CA VAL A 302 -3.16 -8.30 -23.60
C VAL A 302 -2.26 -7.15 -23.17
N THR A 303 -1.40 -7.33 -22.16
CA THR A 303 -0.49 -6.27 -21.73
C THR A 303 0.50 -5.89 -22.82
N THR A 304 1.04 -6.87 -23.54
CA THR A 304 1.96 -6.65 -24.67
C THR A 304 1.30 -5.83 -25.77
N VAL A 305 0.04 -6.14 -26.13
CA VAL A 305 -0.69 -5.37 -27.15
C VAL A 305 -0.90 -3.92 -26.70
N ILE A 306 -1.36 -3.72 -25.46
CA ILE A 306 -1.63 -2.38 -24.91
C ILE A 306 -0.35 -1.54 -24.84
N ASP A 307 0.71 -2.09 -24.27
CA ASP A 307 1.98 -1.37 -24.13
C ASP A 307 2.61 -1.12 -25.51
N SER A 308 2.48 -2.05 -26.46
CA SER A 308 2.95 -1.83 -27.83
C SER A 308 2.19 -0.71 -28.55
N LEU A 309 0.88 -0.59 -28.30
CA LEU A 309 0.08 0.55 -28.79
C LEU A 309 0.49 1.86 -28.10
N ALA A 310 0.78 1.82 -26.81
CA ALA A 310 1.15 3.01 -26.05
C ALA A 310 2.51 3.57 -26.44
N TYR A 311 3.51 2.70 -26.62
CA TYR A 311 4.87 3.06 -26.97
C TYR A 311 5.13 3.19 -28.48
N GLY A 312 4.26 2.62 -29.32
CA GLY A 312 4.48 2.61 -30.77
C GLY A 312 5.63 1.70 -31.22
N ARG A 313 5.95 0.69 -30.40
CA ARG A 313 6.97 -0.34 -30.69
C ARG A 313 6.61 -1.65 -29.99
N PHE A 314 7.08 -2.79 -30.47
CA PHE A 314 6.73 -4.07 -29.85
C PHE A 314 7.39 -4.19 -28.47
N THR A 315 6.59 -4.15 -27.41
CA THR A 315 7.11 -4.04 -26.04
C THR A 315 6.48 -5.09 -25.13
N VAL A 316 7.31 -5.94 -24.53
CA VAL A 316 6.94 -6.83 -23.42
C VAL A 316 7.56 -6.24 -22.14
N VAL A 317 6.84 -5.33 -21.51
CA VAL A 317 7.38 -4.50 -20.41
C VAL A 317 7.93 -5.35 -19.25
N SER A 318 7.19 -6.38 -18.81
CA SER A 318 7.64 -7.24 -17.70
C SER A 318 8.96 -7.96 -17.97
N LEU A 319 9.17 -8.39 -19.22
CA LEU A 319 10.46 -8.94 -19.67
C LEU A 319 11.52 -7.84 -19.74
N GLY A 320 11.16 -6.64 -20.24
CA GLY A 320 12.01 -5.46 -20.27
C GLY A 320 12.55 -5.09 -18.88
N ILE A 321 11.70 -5.10 -17.85
CA ILE A 321 12.09 -4.86 -16.45
C ILE A 321 13.10 -5.91 -15.97
N VAL A 322 12.88 -7.19 -16.25
CA VAL A 322 13.80 -8.26 -15.84
C VAL A 322 15.13 -8.12 -16.55
N ILE A 323 15.12 -7.91 -17.87
CA ILE A 323 16.32 -7.70 -18.69
C ILE A 323 17.08 -6.47 -18.18
N TYR A 324 16.38 -5.37 -17.92
CA TYR A 324 16.96 -4.15 -17.40
C TYR A 324 17.67 -4.43 -16.06
N ASN A 325 16.99 -4.98 -15.06
CA ASN A 325 17.58 -5.21 -13.75
C ASN A 325 18.71 -6.25 -13.75
N VAL A 326 18.64 -7.28 -14.59
CA VAL A 326 19.63 -8.37 -14.62
C VAL A 326 20.84 -8.03 -15.49
N LEU A 327 20.64 -7.36 -16.63
CA LEU A 327 21.70 -7.09 -17.61
C LEU A 327 22.29 -5.67 -17.52
N SER A 328 21.61 -4.71 -16.90
CA SER A 328 22.13 -3.33 -16.74
C SER A 328 23.31 -3.22 -15.77
N ALA A 329 23.53 -4.22 -14.90
CA ALA A 329 24.73 -4.31 -14.06
C ALA A 329 26.03 -4.28 -14.90
N LYS A 330 26.01 -4.82 -16.12
CA LYS A 330 27.16 -4.78 -17.05
C LYS A 330 27.45 -3.38 -17.62
N ARG A 331 26.48 -2.46 -17.55
CA ARG A 331 26.56 -1.09 -18.06
C ARG A 331 26.83 -0.05 -16.97
N GLY A 332 27.10 -0.48 -15.73
CA GLY A 332 27.29 0.40 -14.57
C GLY A 332 25.98 0.89 -13.92
N ALA A 333 24.82 0.52 -14.45
CA ALA A 333 23.50 0.75 -13.86
C ALA A 333 23.13 -0.40 -12.90
N GLY A 334 23.92 -0.53 -11.84
CA GLY A 334 23.66 -1.46 -10.74
C GLY A 334 22.74 -0.85 -9.66
N PRO A 335 22.32 -1.65 -8.66
CA PRO A 335 21.53 -1.17 -7.52
C PRO A 335 22.16 0.02 -6.76
N GLU A 336 23.49 0.18 -6.84
CA GLU A 336 24.23 1.32 -6.26
C GLU A 336 23.79 2.69 -6.82
N LEU A 337 23.20 2.72 -8.03
CA LEU A 337 22.75 3.94 -8.69
C LEU A 337 21.68 4.70 -7.89
N TYR A 338 20.94 3.98 -7.07
CA TYR A 338 19.83 4.49 -6.27
C TYR A 338 20.16 4.48 -4.77
N GLY A 339 21.42 4.22 -4.41
CA GLY A 339 21.88 4.04 -3.04
C GLY A 339 21.66 2.62 -2.51
N THR A 340 22.47 2.25 -1.52
CA THR A 340 22.41 0.96 -0.85
C THR A 340 22.27 1.08 0.65
N GLU A 341 21.63 0.07 1.23
CA GLU A 341 21.25 0.06 2.63
C GLU A 341 21.73 -1.24 3.29
N PRO A 342 22.07 -1.24 4.59
CA PRO A 342 22.52 -2.44 5.28
C PRO A 342 21.41 -3.49 5.39
N ALA A 343 21.77 -4.75 5.68
CA ALA A 343 20.81 -5.84 5.88
C ALA A 343 19.79 -5.54 7.01
N SER A 344 20.17 -4.69 7.99
CA SER A 344 19.29 -4.26 9.08
C SER A 344 18.13 -3.37 8.63
N TYR A 345 18.19 -2.75 7.44
CA TYR A 345 17.19 -1.82 6.94
C TYR A 345 15.77 -2.41 7.00
N TYR A 346 15.57 -3.61 6.46
CA TYR A 346 14.23 -4.21 6.46
C TYR A 346 13.74 -4.57 7.86
N PHE A 347 14.62 -4.99 8.76
CA PHE A 347 14.22 -5.25 10.15
C PHE A 347 13.85 -3.96 10.89
N ALA A 348 14.57 -2.87 10.66
CA ALA A 348 14.23 -1.55 11.21
C ALA A 348 12.92 -1.03 10.63
N ASN A 349 12.78 -1.05 9.29
CA ASN A 349 11.59 -0.59 8.59
C ASN A 349 10.34 -1.39 9.00
N LEU A 350 10.40 -2.73 8.92
CA LEU A 350 9.30 -3.59 9.35
C LEU A 350 9.05 -3.49 10.86
N GLY A 351 10.08 -3.26 11.68
CA GLY A 351 9.94 -3.01 13.11
C GLY A 351 9.12 -1.74 13.39
N LEU A 352 9.30 -0.69 12.61
CA LEU A 352 8.50 0.53 12.69
C LEU A 352 7.08 0.32 12.16
N ALA A 353 6.92 -0.42 11.05
CA ALA A 353 5.63 -0.65 10.39
C ALA A 353 4.73 -1.67 11.12
N PHE A 354 5.33 -2.66 11.79
CA PHE A 354 4.66 -3.83 12.37
C PHE A 354 4.99 -4.09 13.85
N ASN A 355 5.89 -3.32 14.49
CA ASN A 355 6.21 -3.43 15.93
C ASN A 355 6.42 -4.88 16.42
N LEU A 356 5.64 -5.36 17.40
CA LEU A 356 5.75 -6.72 17.94
C LEU A 356 5.20 -7.79 16.98
N ILE A 357 4.48 -7.40 15.92
CA ILE A 357 4.00 -8.32 14.88
C ILE A 357 5.20 -8.88 14.09
N LEU A 358 6.26 -8.11 13.85
CA LEU A 358 7.47 -8.60 13.16
C LEU A 358 8.16 -9.78 13.88
N PRO A 359 8.58 -9.66 15.16
CA PRO A 359 9.20 -10.79 15.84
C PRO A 359 8.24 -11.98 15.94
N LEU A 360 6.95 -11.76 16.16
CA LEU A 360 5.95 -12.84 16.09
C LEU A 360 5.97 -13.53 14.73
N ALA A 361 6.03 -12.79 13.62
CA ALA A 361 6.10 -13.38 12.28
C ALA A 361 7.37 -14.23 12.08
N LEU A 362 8.52 -13.72 12.52
CA LEU A 362 9.81 -14.42 12.43
C LEU A 362 9.83 -15.72 13.24
N PHE A 363 9.17 -15.76 14.41
CA PHE A 363 9.12 -16.95 15.25
C PHE A 363 8.07 -18.00 14.84
N SER A 364 7.26 -17.75 13.81
CA SER A 364 6.15 -18.65 13.44
C SER A 364 6.57 -20.08 13.07
N ALA A 365 7.57 -20.25 12.21
CA ALA A 365 8.09 -21.58 11.85
C ALA A 365 8.83 -22.26 13.02
N PRO A 366 9.77 -21.60 13.74
CA PRO A 366 10.37 -22.17 14.94
C PRO A 366 9.35 -22.61 16.00
N LEU A 367 8.34 -21.78 16.28
CA LEU A 367 7.28 -22.10 17.23
C LEU A 367 6.43 -23.29 16.78
N ALA A 368 6.12 -23.40 15.48
CA ALA A 368 5.40 -24.57 14.95
C ALA A 368 6.19 -25.88 15.15
N LEU A 369 7.53 -25.85 15.01
CA LEU A 369 8.39 -26.99 15.30
C LEU A 369 8.38 -27.33 16.80
N VAL A 370 8.51 -26.33 17.68
CA VAL A 370 8.42 -26.51 19.13
C VAL A 370 7.07 -27.12 19.52
N LEU A 371 5.97 -26.63 18.94
CA LEU A 371 4.63 -27.18 19.20
C LEU A 371 4.53 -28.65 18.83
N ARG A 372 5.13 -29.08 17.71
CA ARG A 372 5.16 -30.50 17.31
C ARG A 372 5.87 -31.39 18.33
N LEU A 373 6.87 -30.86 19.03
CA LEU A 373 7.64 -31.56 20.06
C LEU A 373 6.89 -31.59 21.41
N VAL A 374 6.29 -30.46 21.81
CA VAL A 374 5.65 -30.30 23.13
C VAL A 374 4.22 -30.83 23.18
N ASP A 375 3.44 -30.60 22.12
CA ASP A 375 2.05 -31.06 22.00
C ASP A 375 1.81 -31.66 20.60
N PRO A 376 2.28 -32.91 20.38
CA PRO A 376 2.21 -33.56 19.08
C PRO A 376 0.77 -33.77 18.61
N THR A 377 -0.24 -33.70 19.49
CA THR A 377 -1.64 -33.91 19.13
C THR A 377 -2.20 -32.76 18.29
N ARG A 378 -1.70 -31.53 18.47
CA ARG A 378 -2.18 -30.34 17.75
C ARG A 378 -1.70 -30.25 16.31
N LEU A 379 -0.62 -30.94 15.97
CA LEU A 379 0.02 -30.99 14.64
C LEU A 379 0.26 -32.43 14.16
N GLY A 380 -0.37 -33.40 14.82
CA GLY A 380 -0.16 -34.83 14.59
C GLY A 380 -0.63 -35.29 13.20
N PRO A 381 -0.17 -36.46 12.73
CA PRO A 381 -0.67 -37.04 11.48
C PRO A 381 -2.19 -37.18 11.56
N PRO A 382 -2.93 -36.96 10.45
CA PRO A 382 -4.38 -37.13 10.44
C PRO A 382 -4.71 -38.52 10.98
N SER A 383 -5.58 -38.58 11.97
CA SER A 383 -5.89 -39.74 12.79
C SER A 383 -6.57 -40.89 12.01
N ARG A 384 -6.78 -40.71 10.70
CA ARG A 384 -7.41 -41.65 9.77
C ARG A 384 -6.56 -41.84 8.51
N THR A 385 -5.47 -42.59 8.61
CA THR A 385 -4.95 -43.32 7.46
C THR A 385 -5.83 -44.55 7.28
N PHE A 386 -6.78 -44.51 6.36
CA PHE A 386 -7.54 -45.70 5.98
C PHE A 386 -6.65 -46.54 5.05
N PRO A 387 -6.11 -47.69 5.47
CA PRO A 387 -5.44 -48.58 4.52
C PRO A 387 -6.48 -49.02 3.48
N LEU A 388 -6.25 -48.68 2.21
CA LEU A 388 -7.01 -49.26 1.10
C LEU A 388 -6.59 -50.73 0.99
N THR A 389 -7.44 -51.64 1.46
CA THR A 389 -7.34 -53.06 1.13
C THR A 389 -7.81 -53.23 -0.30
N SER A 390 -6.94 -53.62 -1.22
CA SER A 390 -7.40 -54.10 -2.53
C SER A 390 -8.17 -55.40 -2.29
N VAL A 391 -9.48 -55.38 -2.53
CA VAL A 391 -10.28 -56.59 -2.61
C VAL A 391 -9.90 -57.24 -3.94
N ASP A 392 -9.16 -58.34 -3.90
CA ASP A 392 -9.00 -59.19 -5.07
C ASP A 392 -10.38 -59.69 -5.50
N LYS A 393 -10.65 -59.67 -6.81
CA LYS A 393 -11.91 -60.19 -7.40
C LYS A 393 -12.09 -61.71 -7.19
N THR A 394 -11.10 -62.38 -6.61
CA THR A 394 -11.15 -63.75 -6.12
C THR A 394 -11.30 -63.67 -4.60
N GLY A 395 -12.42 -64.12 -4.04
CA GLY A 395 -12.81 -64.01 -2.62
C GLY A 395 -11.90 -64.67 -1.57
N THR A 396 -10.59 -64.75 -1.80
CA THR A 396 -9.56 -65.20 -0.86
C THR A 396 -8.96 -63.98 -0.17
N GLY A 397 -9.33 -63.75 1.09
CA GLY A 397 -8.99 -62.57 1.89
C GLY A 397 -7.52 -62.36 2.26
N LYS A 398 -6.62 -62.24 1.26
CA LYS A 398 -5.21 -61.82 1.43
C LYS A 398 -4.90 -60.58 0.58
N GLY A 399 -5.67 -59.51 0.73
CA GLY A 399 -5.37 -58.23 0.08
C GLY A 399 -4.06 -57.62 0.59
N LYS A 400 -3.11 -57.31 -0.30
CA LYS A 400 -1.88 -56.57 0.04
C LYS A 400 -2.28 -55.18 0.57
N LYS A 401 -1.97 -54.89 1.85
CA LYS A 401 -2.10 -53.54 2.42
C LYS A 401 -1.17 -52.58 1.66
N GLN A 402 -1.72 -51.67 0.87
CA GLN A 402 -0.93 -50.64 0.20
C GLN A 402 -0.68 -49.49 1.17
N ALA A 403 0.59 -49.14 1.37
CA ALA A 403 0.96 -47.95 2.12
C ALA A 403 0.53 -46.70 1.33
N LEU A 404 -0.21 -45.80 1.99
CA LEU A 404 -0.65 -44.53 1.42
C LEU A 404 0.23 -43.40 1.95
N LEU A 405 0.75 -42.59 1.04
CA LEU A 405 1.47 -41.36 1.34
C LEU A 405 0.47 -40.23 1.59
N THR A 406 0.65 -39.51 2.70
CA THR A 406 -0.09 -38.29 3.05
C THR A 406 0.88 -37.26 3.59
N SER A 407 0.66 -35.98 3.27
CA SER A 407 1.44 -34.88 3.85
C SER A 407 1.11 -34.71 5.33
N SER A 408 2.12 -34.41 6.15
CA SER A 408 1.90 -34.06 7.56
C SER A 408 1.31 -32.66 7.70
N ARG A 409 0.51 -32.42 8.75
CA ARG A 409 -0.06 -31.09 9.04
C ARG A 409 1.03 -30.03 9.24
N LEU A 410 2.11 -30.39 9.91
CA LEU A 410 3.29 -29.51 10.09
C LEU A 410 3.91 -29.13 8.75
N THR A 411 4.14 -30.10 7.85
CA THR A 411 4.71 -29.82 6.52
C THR A 411 3.83 -28.83 5.75
N LEU A 412 2.52 -29.05 5.73
CA LEU A 412 1.58 -28.14 5.07
C LEU A 412 1.59 -26.75 5.71
N LEU A 413 1.63 -26.65 7.04
CA LEU A 413 1.71 -25.37 7.74
C LEU A 413 3.00 -24.62 7.40
N LEU A 414 4.16 -25.30 7.38
CA LEU A 414 5.44 -24.69 7.00
C LEU A 414 5.40 -24.16 5.57
N TYR A 415 4.76 -24.86 4.63
CA TYR A 415 4.55 -24.37 3.27
C TYR A 415 3.65 -23.12 3.21
N ARG A 416 2.70 -22.95 4.14
CA ARG A 416 1.90 -21.72 4.26
C ARG A 416 2.69 -20.55 4.84
N LEU A 417 3.63 -20.81 5.74
CA LEU A 417 4.47 -19.80 6.39
C LEU A 417 5.68 -19.39 5.52
N ALA A 418 6.17 -20.28 4.66
CA ALA A 418 7.37 -20.12 3.86
C ALA A 418 7.42 -18.87 2.95
N PRO A 419 6.34 -18.43 2.27
CA PRO A 419 6.40 -17.28 1.35
C PRO A 419 6.96 -16.01 2.00
N PHE A 420 6.62 -15.74 3.26
CA PHE A 420 7.16 -14.60 4.01
C PHE A 420 8.68 -14.69 4.18
N TYR A 421 9.18 -15.84 4.61
CA TYR A 421 10.62 -16.06 4.85
C TYR A 421 11.41 -16.00 3.54
N LEU A 422 10.88 -16.58 2.47
CA LEU A 422 11.50 -16.55 1.14
C LEU A 422 11.62 -15.10 0.64
N TRP A 423 10.56 -14.32 0.76
CA TRP A 423 10.56 -12.93 0.31
C TRP A 423 11.47 -12.04 1.15
N LEU A 424 11.38 -12.15 2.49
CA LEU A 424 12.23 -11.40 3.40
C LEU A 424 13.72 -11.72 3.16
N GLY A 425 14.06 -13.00 2.99
CA GLY A 425 15.43 -13.42 2.70
C GLY A 425 15.93 -12.89 1.36
N LEU A 426 15.14 -13.02 0.31
CA LEU A 426 15.47 -12.53 -1.04
C LEU A 426 15.71 -11.02 -1.07
N LEU A 427 14.84 -10.24 -0.43
CA LEU A 427 14.97 -8.78 -0.46
C LEU A 427 16.07 -8.29 0.47
N THR A 428 16.24 -8.92 1.63
CA THR A 428 17.35 -8.58 2.54
C THR A 428 18.71 -8.83 1.89
N SER A 429 18.82 -9.82 0.99
CA SER A 429 20.06 -10.09 0.26
C SER A 429 20.35 -9.11 -0.88
N GLN A 430 19.39 -8.28 -1.30
CA GLN A 430 19.63 -7.26 -2.32
C GLN A 430 20.35 -6.06 -1.70
N ALA A 431 21.28 -5.45 -2.43
CA ALA A 431 22.02 -4.27 -1.95
C ALA A 431 21.11 -3.04 -1.83
N HIS A 432 20.35 -2.77 -2.88
CA HIS A 432 19.32 -1.73 -2.90
C HIS A 432 18.06 -2.21 -2.19
N LYS A 433 17.52 -1.36 -1.31
CA LYS A 433 16.38 -1.68 -0.46
C LYS A 433 15.44 -0.50 -0.40
N GLU A 434 14.16 -0.80 -0.52
CA GLU A 434 13.09 0.17 -0.36
C GLU A 434 11.95 -0.43 0.44
N GLU A 435 11.29 0.38 1.27
CA GLU A 435 10.12 -0.02 2.06
C GLU A 435 9.04 -0.67 1.19
N ARG A 436 8.68 -0.05 0.06
CA ARG A 436 7.62 -0.50 -0.85
C ARG A 436 7.85 -1.91 -1.42
N PHE A 437 9.09 -2.38 -1.45
CA PHE A 437 9.40 -3.72 -1.94
C PHE A 437 8.90 -4.84 -1.01
N MET A 438 8.65 -4.53 0.27
CA MET A 438 8.10 -5.52 1.21
C MET A 438 6.57 -5.62 1.17
N PHE A 439 5.86 -4.69 0.50
CA PHE A 439 4.39 -4.66 0.44
C PHE A 439 3.78 -6.02 0.03
N PRO A 440 4.29 -6.74 -1.00
CA PRO A 440 3.73 -8.04 -1.39
C PRO A 440 3.65 -9.08 -0.27
N ALA A 441 4.50 -8.96 0.77
CA ALA A 441 4.56 -9.89 1.89
C ALA A 441 3.87 -9.39 3.17
N TYR A 442 3.30 -8.18 3.20
CA TYR A 442 2.68 -7.63 4.41
C TYR A 442 1.54 -8.50 4.97
N PRO A 443 0.59 -9.02 4.15
CA PRO A 443 -0.45 -9.92 4.65
C PRO A 443 0.09 -11.26 5.16
N LEU A 444 1.18 -11.77 4.54
CA LEU A 444 1.89 -12.97 4.98
C LEU A 444 2.61 -12.76 6.32
N LEU A 445 3.22 -11.58 6.52
CA LEU A 445 3.81 -11.20 7.80
C LEU A 445 2.74 -11.24 8.90
N CYS A 446 1.56 -10.63 8.67
CA CYS A 446 0.44 -10.70 9.61
C CYS A 446 -0.05 -12.14 9.85
N PHE A 447 -0.10 -12.98 8.81
CA PHE A 447 -0.49 -14.39 8.94
C PHE A 447 0.50 -15.21 9.78
N ASN A 448 1.80 -15.02 9.53
CA ASN A 448 2.85 -15.68 10.30
C ASN A 448 2.78 -15.26 11.77
N ALA A 449 2.61 -13.97 12.05
CA ALA A 449 2.43 -13.47 13.41
C ALA A 449 1.18 -14.04 14.09
N ALA A 450 0.06 -14.11 13.38
CA ALA A 450 -1.19 -14.69 13.89
C ALA A 450 -1.03 -16.17 14.26
N THR A 451 -0.27 -16.92 13.45
CA THR A 451 0.07 -18.31 13.75
C THR A 451 0.91 -18.42 15.02
N SER A 452 1.90 -17.55 15.21
CA SER A 452 2.70 -17.51 16.45
C SER A 452 1.86 -17.22 17.69
N VAL A 453 0.91 -16.28 17.62
CA VAL A 453 0.00 -16.00 18.75
C VAL A 453 -0.83 -17.24 19.12
N TYR A 454 -1.33 -17.99 18.14
CA TYR A 454 -2.02 -19.25 18.39
C TYR A 454 -1.11 -20.27 19.06
N VAL A 455 0.12 -20.46 18.55
CA VAL A 455 1.06 -21.43 19.09
C VAL A 455 1.49 -21.06 20.52
N LEU A 456 1.82 -19.80 20.78
CA LEU A 456 2.18 -19.30 22.12
C LEU A 456 1.04 -19.53 23.12
N ARG A 457 -0.20 -19.26 22.71
CA ARG A 457 -1.38 -19.55 23.53
C ARG A 457 -1.50 -21.05 23.83
N ALA A 458 -1.35 -21.91 22.83
CA ALA A 458 -1.42 -23.36 22.99
C ALA A 458 -0.33 -23.91 23.93
N LEU A 459 0.89 -23.40 23.81
CA LEU A 459 2.00 -23.73 24.71
C LEU A 459 1.71 -23.27 26.14
N LEU A 460 1.18 -22.06 26.32
CA LEU A 460 0.82 -21.53 27.64
C LEU A 460 -0.34 -22.32 28.28
N GLU A 461 -1.35 -22.73 27.50
CA GLU A 461 -2.41 -23.64 27.95
C GLU A 461 -1.82 -24.95 28.47
N LYS A 462 -0.82 -25.52 27.78
CA LYS A 462 -0.16 -26.75 28.19
C LYS A 462 0.64 -26.59 29.48
N VAL A 463 1.42 -25.51 29.61
CA VAL A 463 2.23 -25.22 30.80
C VAL A 463 1.35 -24.99 32.02
N VAL A 464 0.30 -24.17 31.89
CA VAL A 464 -0.63 -23.91 33.01
C VAL A 464 -1.45 -25.15 33.37
N GLY A 465 -1.82 -25.97 32.39
CA GLY A 465 -2.52 -27.24 32.60
C GLY A 465 -1.66 -28.34 33.22
N ALA A 466 -0.34 -28.32 33.01
CA ALA A 466 0.59 -29.33 33.56
C ALA A 466 0.76 -29.24 35.09
N GLY A 467 0.50 -28.07 35.69
CA GLY A 467 0.58 -27.85 37.14
C GLY A 467 -0.63 -28.34 37.94
N VAL A 468 -1.65 -28.91 37.29
CA VAL A 468 -2.91 -29.35 37.93
C VAL A 468 -2.98 -30.88 37.95
N PRO A 469 -3.01 -31.55 39.12
CA PRO A 469 -3.08 -33.00 39.20
C PRO A 469 -4.39 -33.54 38.62
N SER A 470 -4.31 -34.48 37.69
CA SER A 470 -5.44 -34.97 36.86
C SER A 470 -6.46 -35.87 37.57
N LYS A 471 -6.34 -36.09 38.88
CA LYS A 471 -7.24 -36.99 39.60
C LYS A 471 -8.46 -36.24 40.13
N GLY A 472 -9.53 -36.24 39.35
CA GLY A 472 -10.91 -36.19 39.86
C GLY A 472 -11.59 -34.82 40.00
N ALA A 473 -10.88 -33.69 39.94
CA ALA A 473 -11.51 -32.37 40.03
C ALA A 473 -11.72 -31.76 38.63
N ARG A 474 -12.97 -31.38 38.30
CA ARG A 474 -13.26 -30.48 37.16
C ARG A 474 -12.71 -29.09 37.48
N VAL A 475 -11.42 -28.87 37.22
CA VAL A 475 -10.81 -27.55 37.41
C VAL A 475 -11.26 -26.64 36.28
N ALA A 476 -11.78 -25.46 36.63
CA ALA A 476 -12.17 -24.46 35.66
C ALA A 476 -10.97 -24.06 34.79
N PRO A 477 -11.11 -23.95 33.46
CA PRO A 477 -10.00 -23.58 32.59
C PRO A 477 -9.44 -22.21 32.98
N SER A 478 -8.10 -22.11 33.07
CA SER A 478 -7.44 -20.86 33.42
C SER A 478 -7.73 -19.78 32.38
N ARG A 479 -8.04 -18.56 32.83
CA ARG A 479 -8.25 -17.41 31.93
C ARG A 479 -6.94 -16.78 31.45
N LEU A 480 -5.81 -17.19 32.02
CA LEU A 480 -4.49 -16.59 31.79
C LEU A 480 -4.06 -16.60 30.30
N PRO A 481 -4.20 -17.69 29.53
CA PRO A 481 -3.81 -17.69 28.11
C PRO A 481 -4.64 -16.72 27.26
N SER A 482 -5.93 -16.58 27.59
CA SER A 482 -6.83 -15.63 26.92
C SER A 482 -6.49 -14.18 27.28
N ILE A 483 -6.20 -13.90 28.55
CA ILE A 483 -5.77 -12.56 29.01
C ILE A 483 -4.45 -12.17 28.34
N PHE A 484 -3.47 -13.07 28.32
CA PHE A 484 -2.19 -12.85 27.64
C PHE A 484 -2.38 -12.54 26.15
N THR A 485 -3.20 -13.32 25.47
CA THR A 485 -3.51 -13.11 24.04
C THR A 485 -4.16 -11.75 23.83
N ALA A 486 -5.16 -11.39 24.63
CA ALA A 486 -5.85 -10.11 24.53
C ALA A 486 -4.91 -8.93 24.79
N ALA A 487 -4.05 -9.03 25.81
CA ALA A 487 -3.06 -7.99 26.13
C ALA A 487 -2.05 -7.80 24.99
N LEU A 488 -1.57 -8.90 24.38
CA LEU A 488 -0.64 -8.85 23.25
C LEU A 488 -1.27 -8.19 22.01
N LEU A 489 -2.51 -8.58 21.67
CA LEU A 489 -3.25 -7.99 20.55
C LEU A 489 -3.59 -6.51 20.78
N LEU A 490 -3.94 -6.14 22.02
CA LEU A 490 -4.21 -4.76 22.39
C LEU A 490 -2.93 -3.91 22.28
N LEU A 491 -1.82 -4.39 22.84
CA LEU A 491 -0.54 -3.67 22.82
C LEU A 491 -0.05 -3.44 21.37
N THR A 492 -0.03 -4.49 20.55
CA THR A 492 0.35 -4.37 19.12
C THR A 492 -0.55 -3.40 18.35
N SER A 493 -1.86 -3.44 18.61
CA SER A 493 -2.82 -2.54 17.98
C SER A 493 -2.60 -1.08 18.39
N LEU A 494 -2.38 -0.82 19.69
CA LEU A 494 -2.12 0.53 20.19
C LEU A 494 -0.83 1.11 19.63
N LEU A 495 0.26 0.32 19.61
CA LEU A 495 1.53 0.74 19.01
C LEU A 495 1.37 1.09 17.53
N SER A 496 0.60 0.28 16.79
CA SER A 496 0.36 0.51 15.37
C SER A 496 -0.48 1.77 15.12
N VAL A 497 -1.56 1.97 15.88
CA VAL A 497 -2.40 3.17 15.77
C VAL A 497 -1.60 4.42 16.13
N PHE A 498 -0.79 4.39 17.19
CA PHE A 498 0.08 5.52 17.54
C PHE A 498 1.12 5.81 16.45
N ARG A 499 1.63 4.77 15.77
CA ARG A 499 2.51 4.97 14.61
C ARG A 499 1.77 5.63 13.44
N ILE A 500 0.56 5.18 13.10
CA ILE A 500 -0.26 5.77 12.02
C ILE A 500 -0.53 7.26 12.30
N VAL A 501 -0.98 7.57 13.51
CA VAL A 501 -1.25 8.96 13.92
C VAL A 501 0.03 9.78 13.87
N HIS A 502 1.17 9.23 14.29
CA HIS A 502 2.44 9.92 14.23
C HIS A 502 2.84 10.28 12.80
N LEU A 503 2.84 9.30 11.90
CA LEU A 503 3.19 9.49 10.50
C LEU A 503 2.33 10.59 9.87
N GLN A 504 1.01 10.53 10.09
CA GLN A 504 0.12 11.55 9.56
C GLN A 504 0.41 12.92 10.19
N SER A 505 0.46 13.02 11.51
CA SER A 505 0.65 14.31 12.20
C SER A 505 1.99 14.98 11.95
N SER A 506 3.01 14.21 11.55
CA SER A 506 4.38 14.69 11.38
C SER A 506 4.76 14.95 9.93
N PHE A 507 4.05 14.38 8.95
CA PHE A 507 4.44 14.41 7.54
C PHE A 507 3.31 14.81 6.55
N TYR A 508 2.12 15.21 7.01
CA TYR A 508 1.00 15.62 6.12
C TYR A 508 1.20 16.95 5.38
N ALA A 509 2.18 17.76 5.77
CA ALA A 509 2.35 19.15 5.30
C ALA A 509 2.33 19.32 3.77
N PRO A 510 2.98 18.47 2.94
CA PRO A 510 2.98 18.64 1.49
C PRO A 510 1.58 18.61 0.88
N THR A 511 0.72 17.70 1.36
CA THR A 511 -0.67 17.63 0.91
C THR A 511 -1.50 18.81 1.40
N ALA A 512 -1.32 19.23 2.65
CA ALA A 512 -2.05 20.36 3.24
C ALA A 512 -1.74 21.68 2.52
N VAL A 513 -0.46 21.91 2.22
CA VAL A 513 -0.01 23.12 1.53
C VAL A 513 -0.62 23.24 0.12
N LEU A 514 -0.69 22.14 -0.63
CA LEU A 514 -1.29 22.18 -1.97
C LEU A 514 -2.82 22.16 -1.95
N GLU A 515 -3.44 21.51 -0.97
CA GLU A 515 -4.88 21.68 -0.76
C GLU A 515 -5.22 23.14 -0.43
N HIS A 516 -4.42 23.82 0.39
CA HIS A 516 -4.58 25.25 0.67
C HIS A 516 -4.39 26.10 -0.59
N PHE A 517 -3.33 25.82 -1.37
CA PHE A 517 -3.09 26.50 -2.64
C PHE A 517 -4.29 26.39 -3.60
N SER A 518 -4.81 25.17 -3.77
CA SER A 518 -5.91 24.88 -4.69
C SER A 518 -7.27 25.38 -4.18
N ARG A 519 -7.54 25.33 -2.87
CA ARG A 519 -8.87 25.57 -2.31
C ARG A 519 -9.06 26.96 -1.70
N ARG A 520 -7.98 27.67 -1.40
CA ARG A 520 -8.02 28.99 -0.75
C ARG A 520 -7.26 30.04 -1.55
N GLU A 521 -5.94 29.91 -1.69
CA GLU A 521 -5.08 30.95 -2.27
C GLU A 521 -5.51 31.30 -3.71
N LEU A 522 -5.61 30.32 -4.61
CA LEU A 522 -5.97 30.59 -6.00
C LEU A 522 -7.40 31.14 -6.15
N PRO A 523 -8.45 30.59 -5.51
CA PRO A 523 -9.77 31.20 -5.51
C PRO A 523 -9.77 32.65 -4.99
N GLN A 524 -9.05 32.96 -3.91
CA GLN A 524 -8.96 34.33 -3.40
C GLN A 524 -8.30 35.26 -4.42
N LEU A 525 -7.20 34.81 -5.02
CA LEU A 525 -6.45 35.56 -6.02
C LEU A 525 -7.32 35.88 -7.25
N ILE A 526 -8.02 34.88 -7.78
CA ILE A 526 -8.89 35.04 -8.96
C ILE A 526 -10.13 35.86 -8.60
N GLY A 527 -10.73 35.63 -7.44
CA GLY A 527 -11.91 36.37 -7.00
C GLY A 527 -11.64 37.86 -6.81
N ARG A 528 -10.42 38.23 -6.38
CA ARG A 528 -9.97 39.63 -6.30
C ARG A 528 -9.63 40.20 -7.68
N ALA A 529 -8.92 39.46 -8.52
CA ALA A 529 -8.53 39.91 -9.85
C ALA A 529 -9.71 40.00 -10.85
N PHE A 530 -10.74 39.17 -10.67
CA PHE A 530 -11.92 39.11 -11.51
C PHE A 530 -13.20 39.02 -10.67
N PRO A 531 -13.61 40.14 -10.03
CA PRO A 531 -14.79 40.18 -9.15
C PRO A 531 -16.08 39.66 -9.79
N GLN A 532 -16.23 39.78 -11.12
CA GLN A 532 -17.35 39.28 -11.90
C GLN A 532 -17.50 37.75 -11.86
N THR A 533 -16.41 37.02 -11.57
CA THR A 533 -16.42 35.55 -11.49
C THR A 533 -16.90 35.02 -10.16
N LEU A 534 -17.09 35.89 -9.17
CA LEU A 534 -17.66 35.53 -7.88
C LEU A 534 -19.10 35.06 -8.06
N GLN A 535 -19.43 33.94 -7.43
CA GLN A 535 -20.77 33.36 -7.45
C GLN A 535 -21.47 33.52 -6.09
N GLY A 536 -20.70 33.72 -5.02
CA GLY A 536 -21.21 33.85 -3.65
C GLY A 536 -21.94 35.18 -3.39
N PRO A 537 -23.19 35.17 -2.90
CA PRO A 537 -23.96 36.39 -2.65
C PRO A 537 -23.35 37.24 -1.52
N LYS A 538 -22.77 36.61 -0.49
CA LYS A 538 -22.09 37.29 0.62
C LYS A 538 -20.85 38.04 0.14
N GLN A 539 -20.03 37.41 -0.70
CA GLN A 539 -18.81 37.99 -1.25
C GLN A 539 -19.13 39.16 -2.18
N LYS A 540 -20.16 39.03 -3.02
CA LYS A 540 -20.67 40.13 -3.86
C LYS A 540 -21.14 41.31 -3.04
N ALA A 541 -21.93 41.07 -1.98
CA ALA A 541 -22.43 42.13 -1.10
C ALA A 541 -21.29 42.88 -0.39
N ARG A 542 -20.23 42.17 0.03
CA ARG A 542 -19.05 42.80 0.63
C ARG A 542 -18.30 43.70 -0.34
N LEU A 543 -18.09 43.25 -1.57
CA LEU A 543 -17.48 44.07 -2.61
C LEU A 543 -18.33 45.30 -2.95
N GLN A 544 -19.65 45.14 -3.02
CA GLN A 544 -20.58 46.27 -3.19
C GLN A 544 -20.50 47.28 -2.02
N ALA A 545 -20.11 46.82 -0.84
CA ALA A 545 -19.87 47.66 0.34
C ALA A 545 -18.44 48.21 0.43
N GLY A 546 -17.59 48.04 -0.60
CA GLY A 546 -16.20 48.48 -0.59
C GLY A 546 -15.28 47.68 0.34
N LEU A 547 -15.71 46.50 0.80
CA LEU A 547 -14.95 45.63 1.69
C LEU A 547 -14.30 44.48 0.91
N ASP A 548 -13.13 44.01 1.37
CA ASP A 548 -12.53 42.80 0.83
C ASP A 548 -13.50 41.62 0.97
N ALA A 549 -13.78 40.98 -0.17
CA ALA A 549 -14.67 39.83 -0.32
C ALA A 549 -14.35 38.69 0.66
N PHE A 550 -13.09 38.56 1.08
CA PHE A 550 -12.60 37.44 1.87
C PHE A 550 -12.11 37.78 3.29
N ALA A 551 -11.98 39.05 3.68
CA ALA A 551 -11.32 39.47 4.93
C ALA A 551 -11.98 38.99 6.25
N SER A 552 -13.33 38.98 6.34
CA SER A 552 -14.01 38.70 7.63
C SER A 552 -13.89 37.25 8.12
N GLU A 553 -13.73 36.27 7.22
CA GLU A 553 -13.65 34.86 7.62
C GLU A 553 -12.28 34.48 8.20
N ASP A 554 -11.24 35.20 7.81
CA ASP A 554 -9.87 34.98 8.24
C ASP A 554 -9.57 35.76 9.55
N GLU A 555 -10.18 36.96 9.73
CA GLU A 555 -10.07 37.79 10.95
C GLU A 555 -10.94 37.32 12.12
N GLU A 556 -12.21 36.92 11.91
CA GLU A 556 -13.10 36.48 13.01
C GLU A 556 -12.63 35.21 13.73
N ARG A 557 -11.80 34.38 13.08
CA ARG A 557 -11.32 33.09 13.62
C ARG A 557 -9.88 33.14 14.13
N SER A 558 -9.08 34.07 13.64
CA SER A 558 -7.75 34.37 14.20
C SER A 558 -7.84 35.22 15.46
N ALA A 559 -8.91 36.02 15.62
CA ALA A 559 -9.19 36.81 16.81
C ALA A 559 -9.92 36.08 17.95
N GLN A 560 -10.40 34.85 17.75
CA GLN A 560 -10.98 34.05 18.83
C GLN A 560 -9.88 33.37 19.66
N PRO A 561 -9.64 33.75 20.92
CA PRO A 561 -8.85 32.90 21.82
C PRO A 561 -9.52 31.54 21.85
N ALA A 562 -8.73 30.46 21.77
CA ALA A 562 -9.19 29.08 21.75
C ALA A 562 -10.26 28.84 22.83
N ASN A 563 -11.52 29.04 22.47
CA ASN A 563 -12.61 29.01 23.42
C ASN A 563 -12.68 27.59 23.96
N LEU A 564 -12.84 27.47 25.28
CA LEU A 564 -12.76 26.29 26.15
C LEU A 564 -13.65 25.08 25.77
N LYS A 565 -14.23 25.05 24.57
CA LYS A 565 -14.75 23.84 23.92
C LYS A 565 -13.68 23.21 23.04
N ALA A 566 -12.53 22.87 23.63
CA ALA A 566 -11.59 21.96 23.00
C ALA A 566 -12.29 20.60 22.81
N SER A 567 -12.84 20.38 21.62
CA SER A 567 -13.25 19.06 21.13
C SER A 567 -12.17 18.06 21.53
N TRP A 568 -12.53 16.86 21.97
CA TRP A 568 -11.54 15.85 22.39
C TRP A 568 -10.47 15.63 21.29
N LEU A 569 -10.84 15.84 20.02
CA LEU A 569 -9.98 15.79 18.85
C LEU A 569 -8.88 16.86 18.87
N GLY A 570 -9.14 18.05 19.41
CA GLY A 570 -8.15 19.12 19.57
C GLY A 570 -7.06 18.78 20.59
N ARG A 571 -7.38 18.01 21.64
CA ARG A 571 -6.39 17.50 22.62
C ARG A 571 -5.53 16.34 22.07
N LEU A 572 -5.94 15.75 20.96
CA LEU A 572 -5.23 14.69 20.24
C LEU A 572 -4.35 15.22 19.09
N ARG A 573 -4.36 16.54 18.81
CA ARG A 573 -3.48 17.11 17.77
C ARG A 573 -2.04 17.19 18.26
N ALA A 574 -1.12 16.77 17.40
CA ALA A 574 0.33 16.84 17.65
C ALA A 574 0.89 18.26 17.50
N THR A 575 0.19 19.11 16.74
CA THR A 575 0.61 20.46 16.34
C THR A 575 -0.49 21.47 16.67
N SER A 576 -0.09 22.72 16.95
CA SER A 576 -0.98 23.84 17.33
C SER A 576 -1.70 24.47 16.14
N GLU A 577 -2.01 23.70 15.10
CA GLU A 577 -2.59 24.24 13.87
C GLU A 577 -4.03 24.75 14.10
N PRO A 578 -4.37 25.95 13.59
CA PRO A 578 -5.75 26.41 13.55
C PRO A 578 -6.65 25.42 12.78
N LEU A 579 -7.95 25.42 13.07
CA LEU A 579 -8.90 24.54 12.37
C LEU A 579 -8.83 24.78 10.85
N PRO A 580 -8.81 23.73 10.01
CA PRO A 580 -8.80 23.89 8.57
C PRO A 580 -9.99 24.75 8.15
N LEU A 581 -9.67 25.80 7.42
CA LEU A 581 -10.61 26.75 6.90
C LEU A 581 -11.47 26.07 5.80
N PRO A 582 -12.77 26.38 5.70
CA PRO A 582 -13.61 25.84 4.62
C PRO A 582 -13.01 26.24 3.26
N GLY A 583 -13.06 25.34 2.28
CA GLY A 583 -12.58 25.63 0.94
C GLY A 583 -13.47 26.66 0.25
N LEU A 584 -12.87 27.52 -0.57
CA LEU A 584 -13.57 28.51 -1.40
C LEU A 584 -13.87 27.99 -2.82
N THR A 585 -13.69 26.69 -3.03
CA THR A 585 -13.98 26.02 -4.31
C THR A 585 -15.47 26.14 -4.64
N GLY A 586 -15.78 26.58 -5.86
CA GLY A 586 -17.16 26.80 -6.32
C GLY A 586 -17.72 28.19 -6.02
N LEU A 587 -17.02 29.03 -5.25
CA LEU A 587 -17.38 30.45 -5.09
C LEU A 587 -16.83 31.33 -6.21
N VAL A 588 -15.85 30.83 -6.96
CA VAL A 588 -15.17 31.53 -8.04
C VAL A 588 -15.16 30.63 -9.26
N ASN A 589 -15.45 31.17 -10.44
CA ASN A 589 -15.33 30.41 -11.67
C ASN A 589 -13.86 30.19 -12.04
N MET A 590 -13.34 29.03 -11.64
CA MET A 590 -11.95 28.63 -11.90
C MET A 590 -11.68 28.26 -13.36
N SER A 591 -12.69 28.12 -14.23
CA SER A 591 -12.47 27.86 -15.66
C SER A 591 -11.76 29.01 -16.36
N LEU A 592 -11.80 30.21 -15.76
CA LEU A 592 -11.07 31.39 -16.25
C LEU A 592 -9.56 31.12 -16.35
N LEU A 593 -9.02 30.26 -15.46
CA LEU A 593 -7.63 29.79 -15.51
C LEU A 593 -7.25 29.11 -16.83
N GLN A 594 -8.22 28.64 -17.61
CA GLN A 594 -7.99 28.00 -18.90
C GLN A 594 -8.21 28.96 -20.07
N SER A 595 -9.04 30.00 -19.92
CA SER A 595 -9.41 30.92 -21.01
C SER A 595 -8.62 32.22 -21.04
N GLU A 596 -8.31 32.81 -19.88
CA GLU A 596 -7.61 34.10 -19.78
C GLU A 596 -6.09 33.95 -19.63
N PHE A 597 -5.61 32.80 -19.17
CA PHE A 597 -4.18 32.55 -18.85
C PHE A 597 -3.41 32.01 -20.07
N GLY A 598 -3.92 32.39 -21.24
CA GLY A 598 -3.46 32.01 -22.56
C GLY A 598 -2.72 33.12 -23.30
N ILE A 599 -2.52 34.32 -22.74
CA ILE A 599 -1.92 35.45 -23.46
C ILE A 599 -1.19 36.41 -22.47
N ASP A 600 0.11 36.60 -22.65
CA ASP A 600 0.97 37.62 -22.01
C ASP A 600 0.76 38.96 -22.74
N ASP A 601 1.38 40.04 -22.26
CA ASP A 601 1.24 41.38 -22.88
C ASP A 601 1.72 41.43 -24.36
N VAL A 602 2.23 40.31 -24.91
CA VAL A 602 2.76 40.13 -26.28
C VAL A 602 1.97 39.09 -27.09
N GLY A 603 0.89 38.49 -26.56
CA GLY A 603 0.12 37.50 -27.30
C GLY A 603 0.34 36.02 -26.92
N LYS A 604 1.12 35.68 -25.89
CA LYS A 604 1.54 34.30 -25.56
C LYS A 604 1.12 33.81 -24.16
N PRO A 605 0.55 32.60 -24.01
CA PRO A 605 0.17 32.03 -22.71
C PRO A 605 1.25 32.10 -21.62
N ALA A 606 0.98 32.79 -20.51
CA ALA A 606 1.79 32.77 -19.31
C ALA A 606 0.98 32.17 -18.14
N PRO A 607 0.97 30.83 -17.98
CA PRO A 607 0.31 30.18 -16.84
C PRO A 607 1.01 30.55 -15.53
N ILE A 608 0.26 30.56 -14.42
CA ILE A 608 0.83 30.71 -13.07
C ILE A 608 1.85 29.60 -12.84
N ARG A 609 3.05 29.93 -12.37
CA ARG A 609 4.13 28.96 -12.17
C ARG A 609 4.35 28.64 -10.69
N LEU A 610 4.16 27.37 -10.33
CA LEU A 610 4.50 26.79 -9.02
C LEU A 610 5.82 26.02 -9.14
N CYS A 611 6.81 26.38 -8.32
CA CYS A 611 8.13 25.78 -8.39
C CYS A 611 8.44 24.88 -7.19
N TYR A 612 9.18 23.81 -7.46
CA TYR A 612 9.78 22.95 -6.44
C TYR A 612 11.31 23.01 -6.55
N ALA A 613 11.98 23.15 -5.41
CA ALA A 613 13.44 23.04 -5.29
C ALA A 613 13.79 21.76 -4.51
N LYS A 614 14.47 21.89 -3.38
CA LYS A 614 14.97 20.78 -2.54
C LYS A 614 13.92 19.76 -2.05
N GLU A 615 12.62 20.11 -2.08
CA GLU A 615 11.52 19.25 -1.64
C GLU A 615 10.71 18.61 -2.78
N TRP A 616 11.26 18.56 -4.00
CA TRP A 616 10.62 17.97 -5.19
C TRP A 616 10.11 16.54 -4.95
N TYR A 617 10.79 15.73 -4.14
CA TYR A 617 10.43 14.33 -3.88
C TYR A 617 9.21 14.17 -2.96
N ARG A 618 8.71 15.26 -2.37
CA ARG A 618 7.48 15.28 -1.54
C ARG A 618 6.26 15.81 -2.30
N PHE A 619 6.41 16.10 -3.59
CA PHE A 619 5.30 16.50 -4.44
C PHE A 619 4.25 15.38 -4.51
N PRO A 620 2.97 15.65 -4.18
CA PRO A 620 1.91 14.65 -4.24
C PRO A 620 1.26 14.52 -5.63
N GLY A 621 1.70 15.30 -6.63
CA GLY A 621 1.27 15.19 -8.03
C GLY A 621 0.33 16.28 -8.52
N HIS A 622 0.17 16.38 -9.85
CA HIS A 622 -0.68 17.35 -10.54
C HIS A 622 -2.18 17.21 -10.23
N PHE A 623 -2.60 16.14 -9.56
CA PHE A 623 -3.95 16.00 -9.02
C PHE A 623 -4.30 17.08 -7.97
N PHE A 624 -3.29 17.59 -7.25
CA PHE A 624 -3.47 18.65 -6.26
C PHE A 624 -3.34 20.06 -6.85
N ILE A 625 -3.06 20.16 -8.16
CA ILE A 625 -2.78 21.40 -8.86
C ILE A 625 -3.94 21.75 -9.80
N PRO A 626 -4.61 22.90 -9.63
CA PRO A 626 -5.68 23.33 -10.53
C PRO A 626 -5.23 23.41 -11.99
N HIS A 627 -6.18 23.33 -12.91
CA HIS A 627 -5.89 23.62 -14.31
C HIS A 627 -5.41 25.08 -14.47
N GLY A 628 -4.53 25.35 -15.43
CA GLY A 628 -3.96 26.68 -15.65
C GLY A 628 -2.69 27.01 -14.84
N VAL A 629 -2.29 26.12 -13.94
CA VAL A 629 -1.02 26.24 -13.19
C VAL A 629 0.00 25.28 -13.77
N ARG A 630 1.20 25.80 -14.06
CA ARG A 630 2.36 25.03 -14.48
C ARG A 630 3.24 24.72 -13.27
N VAL A 631 3.74 23.49 -13.18
CA VAL A 631 4.68 23.07 -12.13
C VAL A 631 6.04 22.87 -12.76
N ASP A 632 7.09 23.54 -12.28
CA ASP A 632 8.45 23.37 -12.80
C ASP A 632 9.46 23.17 -11.64
N PHE A 633 10.66 22.70 -11.95
CA PHE A 633 11.73 22.52 -10.95
C PHE A 633 12.72 23.68 -10.98
N VAL A 634 13.23 24.05 -9.82
CA VAL A 634 14.39 24.95 -9.68
C VAL A 634 15.58 24.12 -9.25
N LYS A 635 16.77 24.46 -9.75
CA LYS A 635 18.01 23.74 -9.43
C LYS A 635 18.26 23.72 -7.92
N SER A 636 18.47 22.52 -7.38
CA SER A 636 18.84 22.26 -5.99
C SER A 636 20.13 21.41 -5.96
N GLU A 637 20.62 21.01 -4.79
CA GLU A 637 21.79 20.11 -4.66
C GLU A 637 21.55 18.70 -5.22
N PHE A 638 20.31 18.35 -5.57
CA PHE A 638 20.01 17.09 -6.22
C PHE A 638 20.68 17.01 -7.61
N ALA A 639 21.47 15.96 -7.82
CA ALA A 639 22.23 15.69 -9.05
C ALA A 639 21.81 14.38 -9.75
N GLY A 640 20.60 13.88 -9.45
CA GLY A 640 19.99 12.77 -10.15
C GLY A 640 19.04 13.24 -11.26
N ILE A 641 18.46 12.29 -11.99
CA ILE A 641 17.50 12.62 -13.05
C ILE A 641 16.15 13.03 -12.46
N LEU A 642 15.65 14.21 -12.87
CA LEU A 642 14.27 14.63 -12.58
C LEU A 642 13.36 14.32 -13.78
N PRO A 643 12.06 14.12 -13.53
CA PRO A 643 11.12 13.91 -14.60
C PRO A 643 10.94 15.19 -15.44
N LYS A 644 10.55 15.03 -16.70
CA LYS A 644 10.31 16.12 -17.66
C LYS A 644 8.81 16.20 -17.95
N HIS A 645 8.25 17.34 -18.33
CA HIS A 645 6.88 17.31 -18.87
C HIS A 645 6.78 16.39 -20.09
N TYR A 646 5.67 15.68 -20.24
CA TYR A 646 5.35 15.07 -21.53
C TYR A 646 5.36 16.14 -22.64
N ALA A 647 5.59 15.72 -23.88
CA ALA A 647 5.56 16.61 -25.04
C ALA A 647 4.70 16.03 -26.17
N PHE A 648 4.10 16.92 -26.95
CA PHE A 648 3.48 16.58 -28.22
C PHE A 648 4.54 16.48 -29.31
N SER A 649 4.43 15.47 -30.15
CA SER A 649 5.24 15.35 -31.36
C SER A 649 4.40 15.61 -32.61
N SER A 650 5.03 16.08 -33.69
CA SER A 650 4.40 16.13 -35.01
C SER A 650 4.29 14.73 -35.62
N ALA A 651 3.37 14.54 -36.58
CA ALA A 651 3.27 13.28 -37.31
C ALA A 651 4.57 12.92 -38.07
N ALA A 652 5.32 13.92 -38.52
CA ALA A 652 6.59 13.74 -39.22
C ALA A 652 7.71 13.23 -38.31
N GLU A 653 7.81 13.75 -37.08
CA GLU A 653 8.76 13.27 -36.07
C GLU A 653 8.46 11.84 -35.64
N ARG A 654 7.18 11.51 -35.43
CA ARG A 654 6.76 10.12 -35.15
C ARG A 654 7.09 9.14 -36.28
N ALA A 655 6.98 9.58 -37.53
CA ALA A 655 7.35 8.74 -38.68
C ALA A 655 8.85 8.45 -38.72
N LYS A 656 9.69 9.38 -38.24
CA LYS A 656 11.15 9.19 -38.15
C LYS A 656 11.57 8.24 -37.04
N SER A 657 10.85 8.24 -35.91
CA SER A 657 11.13 7.34 -34.77
C SER A 657 10.46 5.97 -34.87
N ALA A 658 9.66 5.72 -35.93
CA ALA A 658 8.95 4.47 -36.10
C ALA A 658 9.92 3.28 -36.32
N PRO A 659 9.70 2.13 -35.66
CA PRO A 659 10.54 0.95 -35.83
C PRO A 659 10.51 0.45 -37.28
N ALA A 660 11.65 -0.02 -37.79
CA ALA A 660 11.80 -0.58 -39.13
C ALA A 660 11.60 -2.12 -39.14
N GLY A 661 11.64 -2.73 -40.33
CA GLY A 661 11.66 -4.19 -40.47
C GLY A 661 10.36 -4.91 -40.07
N LEU A 662 10.49 -6.11 -39.49
CA LEU A 662 9.35 -6.94 -39.08
C LEU A 662 8.54 -6.27 -37.97
N GLU A 663 9.21 -5.70 -36.98
CA GLU A 663 8.59 -4.96 -35.88
C GLU A 663 7.74 -3.80 -36.41
N GLY A 664 8.31 -2.98 -37.29
CA GLY A 664 7.59 -1.89 -37.95
C GLY A 664 6.35 -2.33 -38.73
N ARG A 665 6.34 -3.54 -39.29
CA ARG A 665 5.14 -4.10 -39.95
C ARG A 665 4.07 -4.48 -38.94
N VAL A 666 4.45 -5.15 -37.85
CA VAL A 666 3.54 -5.58 -36.79
C VAL A 666 2.91 -4.37 -36.09
N VAL A 667 3.72 -3.39 -35.71
CA VAL A 667 3.26 -2.17 -35.05
C VAL A 667 2.33 -1.37 -35.94
N ARG A 668 2.65 -1.19 -37.23
CA ARG A 668 1.75 -0.50 -38.18
C ARG A 668 0.42 -1.23 -38.36
N TYR A 669 0.43 -2.57 -38.36
CA TYR A 669 -0.80 -3.35 -38.40
C TYR A 669 -1.65 -3.13 -37.14
N PHE A 670 -1.04 -3.17 -35.96
CA PHE A 670 -1.73 -2.85 -34.71
C PHE A 670 -2.24 -1.42 -34.66
N ASP A 671 -1.45 -0.44 -35.09
CA ASP A 671 -1.87 0.96 -35.10
C ASP A 671 -3.03 1.20 -36.08
N ARG A 672 -3.00 0.58 -37.26
CA ARG A 672 -4.11 0.65 -38.22
C ARG A 672 -5.39 0.01 -37.68
N SER A 673 -5.27 -1.10 -36.95
CA SER A 673 -6.43 -1.89 -36.50
C SER A 673 -7.00 -1.42 -35.15
N LEU A 674 -6.12 -1.02 -34.23
CA LEU A 674 -6.42 -0.76 -32.82
C LEU A 674 -5.88 0.60 -32.33
N GLY A 675 -5.22 1.40 -33.18
CA GLY A 675 -4.68 2.70 -32.77
C GLY A 675 -5.76 3.71 -32.34
N TRP A 676 -7.01 3.52 -32.77
CA TRP A 676 -8.16 4.29 -32.27
C TRP A 676 -8.44 4.06 -30.78
N ALA A 677 -8.04 2.90 -30.23
CA ALA A 677 -8.21 2.58 -28.83
C ALA A 677 -7.16 3.26 -27.92
N TRP A 678 -6.12 3.87 -28.50
CA TRP A 678 -5.08 4.61 -27.76
C TRP A 678 -4.98 6.08 -28.21
N PRO A 679 -5.88 6.96 -27.75
CA PRO A 679 -5.94 8.35 -28.18
C PRO A 679 -4.72 9.19 -27.76
N TRP A 680 -3.93 8.75 -26.77
CA TRP A 680 -2.75 9.48 -26.28
C TRP A 680 -1.49 9.25 -27.11
N LYS A 681 -1.58 8.55 -28.25
CA LYS A 681 -0.42 8.18 -29.08
C LYS A 681 0.44 9.36 -29.54
N ASP A 682 -0.14 10.57 -29.63
CA ASP A 682 0.59 11.78 -30.04
C ASP A 682 1.49 12.34 -28.92
N VAL A 683 1.30 11.86 -27.69
CA VAL A 683 2.06 12.24 -26.49
C VAL A 683 2.90 11.07 -25.99
N THR A 684 2.32 9.87 -25.83
CA THR A 684 3.01 8.72 -25.23
C THR A 684 4.08 8.09 -26.11
N ARG A 685 4.05 8.36 -27.43
CA ARG A 685 5.05 7.89 -28.40
C ARG A 685 6.10 8.94 -28.73
N THR A 686 6.02 10.12 -28.12
CA THR A 686 7.00 11.18 -28.33
C THR A 686 8.32 10.79 -27.68
N VAL A 687 9.35 10.69 -28.51
CA VAL A 687 10.74 10.55 -28.08
C VAL A 687 11.23 11.94 -27.70
N GLN A 688 11.72 12.10 -26.47
CA GLN A 688 12.22 13.37 -25.95
C GLN A 688 13.71 13.26 -25.64
N ASP A 689 14.48 14.27 -26.03
CA ASP A 689 15.90 14.34 -25.69
C ASP A 689 16.11 14.57 -24.19
N GLY A 690 17.30 14.16 -23.71
CA GLY A 690 17.74 14.36 -22.33
C GLY A 690 17.18 13.33 -21.33
N PHE A 691 16.74 12.15 -21.76
CA PHE A 691 16.50 11.02 -20.85
C PHE A 691 17.70 10.07 -20.84
N ASN A 692 18.05 9.56 -19.67
CA ASN A 692 19.12 8.57 -19.48
C ASN A 692 18.70 7.50 -18.45
N ASP A 693 19.21 6.27 -18.61
CA ASP A 693 18.98 5.14 -17.68
C ASP A 693 20.06 5.03 -16.58
N LEU A 694 20.84 6.11 -16.38
CA LEU A 694 21.97 6.17 -15.47
C LEU A 694 21.73 7.16 -14.31
N ASN A 695 20.47 7.58 -14.09
CA ASN A 695 20.11 8.55 -13.04
C ASN A 695 21.02 9.79 -13.03
N ARG A 696 21.48 10.24 -14.20
CA ARG A 696 22.34 11.41 -14.32
C ARG A 696 21.49 12.66 -14.39
N GLU A 697 21.97 13.71 -13.75
CA GLU A 697 21.37 15.03 -13.84
C GLU A 697 21.27 15.53 -15.29
N GLU A 698 20.17 16.18 -15.60
CA GLU A 698 19.88 16.80 -16.90
C GLU A 698 19.45 18.25 -16.65
N MET A 699 20.19 19.20 -17.22
CA MET A 699 20.00 20.63 -16.88
C MET A 699 18.75 21.25 -17.52
N ASP A 700 18.15 20.60 -18.52
CA ASP A 700 16.94 21.04 -19.21
C ASP A 700 15.66 20.87 -18.36
N ARG A 701 15.79 20.31 -17.15
CA ARG A 701 14.70 20.12 -16.17
C ARG A 701 14.39 21.37 -15.35
N TYR A 702 15.33 22.32 -15.30
CA TYR A 702 15.28 23.43 -14.37
C TYR A 702 14.84 24.74 -15.05
N VAL A 703 14.07 25.53 -14.31
CA VAL A 703 13.76 26.92 -14.65
C VAL A 703 14.47 27.88 -13.69
N ASN A 704 14.66 29.12 -14.13
CA ASN A 704 15.15 30.17 -13.24
C ASN A 704 14.09 30.46 -12.17
N ILE A 705 14.50 30.53 -10.90
CA ILE A 705 13.63 30.85 -9.76
C ILE A 705 12.89 32.18 -9.92
N ASP A 706 13.48 33.15 -10.62
CA ASP A 706 12.86 34.44 -10.95
C ASP A 706 11.73 34.31 -11.99
N THR A 707 11.38 33.10 -12.43
CA THR A 707 10.18 32.87 -13.25
C THR A 707 9.02 32.31 -12.45
N CYS A 708 9.23 31.98 -11.17
CA CYS A 708 8.24 31.36 -10.31
C CYS A 708 7.33 32.42 -9.67
N ASP A 709 6.01 32.20 -9.72
CA ASP A 709 5.04 33.01 -8.96
C ASP A 709 4.90 32.46 -7.53
N TYR A 710 4.98 31.13 -7.40
CA TYR A 710 4.95 30.42 -6.14
C TYR A 710 6.13 29.47 -6.01
N LEU A 711 6.59 29.26 -4.78
CA LEU A 711 7.66 28.34 -4.43
C LEU A 711 7.25 27.50 -3.22
N VAL A 712 7.51 26.19 -3.29
CA VAL A 712 7.42 25.30 -2.13
C VAL A 712 8.79 25.15 -1.50
N ASP A 713 8.89 25.47 -0.20
CA ASP A 713 10.14 25.38 0.56
C ASP A 713 9.91 24.72 1.93
N LEU A 714 10.95 24.05 2.44
CA LEU A 714 10.99 23.52 3.81
C LEU A 714 12.12 24.20 4.56
N ASP A 715 11.75 24.95 5.60
CA ASP A 715 12.71 25.63 6.46
C ASP A 715 12.88 24.88 7.78
N HIS A 716 14.13 24.60 8.16
CA HIS A 716 14.49 23.98 9.44
C HIS A 716 15.37 24.94 10.25
N PRO A 717 14.81 25.91 10.99
CA PRO A 717 15.58 26.95 11.67
C PRO A 717 16.70 26.41 12.57
N HIS A 718 16.43 25.30 13.27
CA HIS A 718 17.39 24.68 14.19
C HIS A 718 18.62 24.08 13.50
N ARG A 719 18.55 23.73 12.21
CA ARG A 719 19.73 23.27 11.46
C ARG A 719 20.74 24.39 11.20
N TYR A 720 20.30 25.65 11.24
CA TYR A 720 21.09 26.83 10.90
C TYR A 720 21.47 27.68 12.13
N ALA A 721 21.25 27.16 13.34
CA ALA A 721 21.57 27.86 14.59
C ALA A 721 23.09 28.02 14.84
N SER A 722 23.94 27.18 14.21
CA SER A 722 25.39 27.34 14.24
C SER A 722 25.82 28.46 13.27
N ARG A 723 26.70 29.36 13.73
CA ARG A 723 27.26 30.47 12.93
C ARG A 723 28.33 30.05 11.92
N ASP A 724 28.70 28.77 11.89
CA ASP A 724 29.75 28.28 10.99
C ASP A 724 29.31 28.44 9.51
N SER A 725 30.04 29.28 8.77
CA SER A 725 29.81 29.56 7.36
C SER A 725 30.33 28.45 6.44
N SER A 726 31.14 27.52 6.96
CA SER A 726 31.63 26.34 6.24
C SER A 726 30.67 25.15 6.28
N ASP A 727 29.50 25.30 6.93
CA ASP A 727 28.50 24.25 7.05
C ASP A 727 27.97 23.87 5.65
N PRO A 728 28.18 22.62 5.17
CA PRO A 728 27.70 22.18 3.85
C PRO A 728 26.18 22.27 3.68
N ARG A 729 25.42 22.49 4.78
CA ARG A 729 23.97 22.78 4.74
C ARG A 729 23.63 24.18 4.23
N ARG A 730 24.61 25.07 4.06
CA ARG A 730 24.46 26.43 3.52
C ARG A 730 24.81 26.47 2.03
N SER A 731 24.24 25.54 1.26
CA SER A 731 24.35 25.56 -0.20
C SER A 731 23.77 26.86 -0.76
N ALA A 732 24.45 27.42 -1.77
CA ALA A 732 23.93 28.54 -2.55
C ALA A 732 22.67 28.18 -3.37
N LEU A 733 22.47 26.89 -3.68
CA LEU A 733 21.32 26.36 -4.42
C LEU A 733 20.10 26.08 -3.52
N GLU A 734 20.31 25.94 -2.21
CA GLU A 734 19.25 25.62 -1.26
C GLU A 734 19.16 26.64 -0.10
N PRO A 735 19.00 27.95 -0.40
CA PRO A 735 18.86 28.95 0.63
C PRO A 735 17.52 28.81 1.38
N ARG A 736 17.40 29.55 2.49
CA ARG A 736 16.19 29.56 3.32
C ARG A 736 15.17 30.56 2.75
N HIS A 737 14.45 30.18 1.70
CA HIS A 737 13.51 31.08 1.04
C HIS A 737 12.37 31.53 1.94
N ALA A 738 11.95 30.69 2.89
CA ALA A 738 10.86 31.05 3.81
C ALA A 738 11.14 32.26 4.73
N ILE A 739 12.42 32.66 4.91
CA ILE A 739 12.81 33.82 5.71
C ILE A 739 13.24 35.03 4.87
N ASP A 740 13.34 34.89 3.55
CA ASP A 740 13.71 35.95 2.62
C ASP A 740 12.47 36.78 2.26
N SER A 741 12.11 37.71 3.16
CA SER A 741 10.93 38.57 3.02
C SER A 741 11.01 39.53 1.83
N ASP A 742 12.22 39.80 1.33
CA ASP A 742 12.41 40.73 0.21
C ASP A 742 11.92 40.10 -1.10
N LYS A 743 12.09 38.78 -1.25
CA LYS A 743 11.68 38.03 -2.44
C LYS A 743 10.36 37.26 -2.28
N TRP A 744 10.02 36.86 -1.06
CA TRP A 744 8.95 35.90 -0.79
C TRP A 744 8.04 36.30 0.37
N THR A 745 6.74 36.17 0.15
CA THR A 745 5.70 36.26 1.18
C THR A 745 5.28 34.86 1.60
N ARG A 746 5.26 34.58 2.91
CA ARG A 746 4.77 33.31 3.46
C ARG A 746 3.23 33.26 3.39
N VAL A 747 2.69 32.49 2.44
CA VAL A 747 1.23 32.36 2.28
C VAL A 747 0.65 31.40 3.30
N HIS A 748 1.22 30.18 3.36
CA HIS A 748 0.75 29.16 4.27
C HIS A 748 1.89 28.21 4.63
N CYS A 749 2.07 27.94 5.92
CA CYS A 749 3.12 27.08 6.44
C CYS A 749 2.54 26.06 7.42
N VAL A 750 2.99 24.82 7.31
CA VAL A 750 2.55 23.71 8.15
C VAL A 750 3.78 23.04 8.79
N PRO A 751 3.75 22.73 10.11
CA PRO A 751 4.87 22.08 10.77
C PRO A 751 5.22 20.72 10.14
N PHE A 752 6.51 20.47 9.95
CA PHE A 752 7.03 19.25 9.35
C PHE A 752 8.21 18.69 10.16
N LEU A 753 8.15 17.41 10.51
CA LEU A 753 9.14 16.80 11.41
C LEU A 753 10.50 16.64 10.74
N ASP A 754 11.55 17.15 11.37
CA ASP A 754 12.93 16.89 10.99
C ASP A 754 13.42 15.59 11.64
N ALA A 755 13.22 14.48 10.93
CA ALA A 755 13.59 13.15 11.41
C ALA A 755 15.10 12.98 11.65
N SER A 756 15.97 13.62 10.86
CA SER A 756 17.43 13.48 10.98
C SER A 756 18.00 14.23 12.18
N SER A 757 17.52 15.45 12.47
CA SER A 757 17.97 16.17 13.67
C SER A 757 17.38 15.57 14.94
N ALA A 758 16.17 15.00 14.86
CA ALA A 758 15.55 14.35 15.98
C ALA A 758 16.41 13.19 16.50
N ALA A 759 17.13 12.46 15.64
CA ALA A 759 17.98 11.32 16.01
C ALA A 759 19.22 11.68 16.87
N ALA A 760 19.71 12.91 16.77
CA ALA A 760 21.04 13.32 17.26
C ALA A 760 21.12 13.74 18.73
N THR A 761 20.02 13.74 19.49
CA THR A 761 20.03 14.15 20.91
C THR A 761 20.73 13.09 21.79
N PRO A 762 21.90 13.37 22.41
CA PRO A 762 22.56 12.44 23.30
C PRO A 762 21.79 12.35 24.62
N ALA A 763 21.30 11.17 24.95
CA ALA A 763 20.66 10.91 26.24
C ALA A 763 21.65 10.18 27.18
N PRO A 764 21.99 10.75 28.35
CA PRO A 764 23.03 10.21 29.23
C PRO A 764 22.63 8.90 29.93
N ARG A 765 21.33 8.62 30.09
CA ARG A 765 20.79 7.40 30.72
C ARG A 765 19.99 6.57 29.74
N ALA A 766 20.02 5.23 29.89
CA ALA A 766 19.29 4.28 29.05
C ALA A 766 17.77 4.57 28.98
N LEU A 767 17.17 4.98 30.11
CA LEU A 767 15.76 5.40 30.17
C LEU A 767 15.47 6.57 29.22
N HIS A 768 16.32 7.59 29.18
CA HIS A 768 16.13 8.74 28.30
C HIS A 768 16.31 8.38 26.83
N LYS A 769 17.22 7.44 26.51
CA LYS A 769 17.34 6.89 25.15
C LYS A 769 16.06 6.16 24.72
N LEU A 770 15.47 5.37 25.61
CA LEU A 770 14.20 4.69 25.36
C LEU A 770 13.06 5.71 25.16
N LEU A 771 12.91 6.68 26.06
CA LEU A 771 11.88 7.72 25.97
C LEU A 771 12.03 8.57 24.70
N ALA A 772 13.25 8.94 24.31
CA ALA A 772 13.52 9.62 23.05
C ALA A 772 13.17 8.76 21.84
N THR A 773 13.48 7.45 21.89
CA THR A 773 13.14 6.51 20.80
C THR A 773 11.61 6.37 20.67
N LEU A 774 10.90 6.20 21.79
CA LEU A 774 9.43 6.16 21.79
C LEU A 774 8.84 7.47 21.25
N ASP A 775 9.39 8.61 21.67
CA ASP A 775 8.95 9.91 21.19
C ASP A 775 9.22 10.11 19.68
N ARG A 776 10.30 9.55 19.12
CA ARG A 776 10.59 9.63 17.67
C ARG A 776 9.76 8.65 16.82
N THR A 777 9.19 7.62 17.43
CA THR A 777 8.59 6.50 16.69
C THR A 777 7.07 6.46 16.78
N LEU A 778 6.49 6.88 17.90
CA LEU A 778 5.07 6.76 18.20
C LEU A 778 4.46 8.11 18.52
N PHE A 779 3.16 8.27 18.28
CA PHE A 779 2.44 9.43 18.76
C PHE A 779 2.21 9.31 20.28
N ILE A 780 2.67 10.30 21.04
CA ILE A 780 2.51 10.33 22.49
C ILE A 780 1.77 11.61 22.86
N PRO A 781 0.52 11.51 23.39
CA PRO A 781 -0.24 12.68 23.79
C PRO A 781 0.52 13.54 24.79
N ALA A 782 0.36 14.87 24.71
CA ALA A 782 1.09 15.80 25.56
C ALA A 782 0.86 15.55 27.06
N TRP A 783 -0.37 15.21 27.46
CA TRP A 783 -0.71 14.92 28.85
C TRP A 783 0.01 13.66 29.39
N VAL A 784 0.26 12.66 28.54
CA VAL A 784 1.05 11.46 28.92
C VAL A 784 2.50 11.87 29.18
N ARG A 785 3.09 12.69 28.29
CA ARG A 785 4.46 13.21 28.48
C ARG A 785 4.59 14.08 29.72
N GLN A 786 3.60 14.94 29.99
CA GLN A 786 3.57 15.79 31.17
C GLN A 786 3.43 14.97 32.46
N GLY A 787 2.51 14.01 32.50
CA GLY A 787 2.35 13.10 33.64
C GLY A 787 3.59 12.26 33.90
N ALA A 788 4.18 11.68 32.85
CA ALA A 788 5.44 10.95 32.96
C ALA A 788 6.60 11.86 33.43
N SER A 789 6.70 13.09 32.93
CA SER A 789 7.68 14.08 33.39
C SER A 789 7.52 14.43 34.86
N PHE A 790 6.29 14.56 35.35
CA PHE A 790 6.02 14.81 36.76
C PHE A 790 6.51 13.66 37.65
N VAL A 791 6.22 12.41 37.25
CA VAL A 791 6.69 11.21 37.96
C VAL A 791 8.22 11.10 37.93
N LEU A 792 8.84 11.30 36.76
CA LEU A 792 10.30 11.23 36.60
C LEU A 792 11.02 12.32 37.41
N ARG A 793 10.48 13.55 37.46
CA ARG A 793 11.03 14.62 38.32
C ARG A 793 10.97 14.23 39.79
N ARG A 794 9.84 13.68 40.25
CA ARG A 794 9.68 13.24 41.65
C ARG A 794 10.63 12.10 42.02
N ALA A 795 11.01 11.27 41.05
CA ALA A 795 11.98 10.19 41.21
C ALA A 795 13.46 10.63 41.06
N GLY A 796 13.75 11.94 40.89
CA GLY A 796 15.12 12.43 40.67
C GLY A 796 15.71 12.06 39.31
N LEU A 797 14.86 11.69 38.35
CA LEU A 797 15.26 11.21 37.03
C LEU A 797 15.21 12.29 35.93
N GLY A 798 14.75 13.50 36.23
CA GLY A 798 14.63 14.60 35.25
C GLY A 798 13.27 14.64 34.54
N ALA A 799 13.10 15.53 33.57
CA ALA A 799 11.87 15.67 32.78
C ALA A 799 11.97 14.87 31.47
N TRP A 800 10.83 14.44 30.92
CA TRP A 800 10.79 13.91 29.57
C TRP A 800 10.77 15.06 28.57
N GLU A 801 11.94 15.42 28.05
CA GLU A 801 12.08 16.38 26.96
C GLU A 801 11.79 15.72 25.61
N SER A 802 11.04 16.41 24.75
CA SER A 802 10.75 15.89 23.41
C SER A 802 12.01 15.95 22.55
N ALA A 803 12.33 14.83 21.90
CA ALA A 803 13.44 14.77 20.95
C ALA A 803 13.02 15.27 19.56
N ARG A 804 11.75 15.61 19.35
CA ARG A 804 11.23 16.05 18.06
C ARG A 804 11.59 17.50 17.80
N ARG A 805 12.12 17.76 16.59
CA ARG A 805 12.34 19.11 16.06
C ARG A 805 11.51 19.25 14.79
N TYR A 806 10.78 20.35 14.67
CA TYR A 806 9.94 20.62 13.50
C TYR A 806 10.54 21.80 12.73
N GLY A 807 10.43 21.75 11.42
CA GLY A 807 10.54 22.91 10.53
C GLY A 807 9.17 23.33 10.02
N ASP A 808 9.17 24.33 9.14
CA ASP A 808 7.99 24.87 8.50
C ASP A 808 8.03 24.51 7.00
N PHE A 809 7.08 23.70 6.54
CA PHE A 809 6.86 23.43 5.12
C PHE A 809 5.89 24.48 4.58
N CYS A 810 6.35 25.32 3.67
CA CYS A 810 5.69 26.57 3.30
C CYS A 810 5.38 26.63 1.80
N LEU A 811 4.22 27.21 1.50
CA LEU A 811 3.95 27.86 0.22
C LEU A 811 4.34 29.33 0.32
N LEU A 812 5.22 29.74 -0.58
CA LEU A 812 5.72 31.09 -0.70
C LEU A 812 5.19 31.71 -1.99
N ARG A 813 4.79 32.98 -1.93
CA ARG A 813 4.41 33.78 -3.10
C ARG A 813 5.46 34.85 -3.34
N THR A 814 5.84 35.08 -4.58
CA THR A 814 6.84 36.11 -4.90
C THR A 814 6.33 37.51 -4.54
N THR A 815 7.21 38.43 -4.15
CA THR A 815 6.90 39.85 -3.87
C THR A 815 6.96 40.75 -5.11
N ARG A 816 7.43 40.19 -6.24
CA ARG A 816 7.63 40.91 -7.50
C ARG A 816 6.34 41.49 -8.04
N ARG A 817 6.30 42.80 -8.29
CA ARG A 817 5.09 43.50 -8.75
C ARG A 817 4.63 43.00 -10.11
N GLU A 818 5.58 42.62 -10.96
CA GLU A 818 5.39 42.05 -12.29
C GLU A 818 5.03 40.55 -12.29
N SER A 819 4.99 39.88 -11.15
CA SER A 819 4.41 38.53 -11.11
C SER A 819 2.92 38.57 -11.40
N TRP A 820 2.40 37.55 -12.07
CA TRP A 820 0.97 37.47 -12.36
C TRP A 820 0.12 37.57 -11.08
N ALA A 821 0.59 36.91 -10.01
CA ALA A 821 -0.10 36.91 -8.72
C ALA A 821 -0.21 38.30 -8.10
N ASN A 822 0.73 39.22 -8.37
CA ASN A 822 0.71 40.56 -7.80
C ASN A 822 0.16 41.62 -8.76
N ARG A 823 0.32 41.48 -10.09
CA ARG A 823 -0.13 42.48 -11.09
C ARG A 823 -1.63 42.73 -11.12
N ARG A 824 -2.44 41.67 -10.95
CA ARG A 824 -3.91 41.76 -11.08
C ARG A 824 -4.66 41.55 -9.76
N GLY A 825 -3.99 41.09 -8.71
CA GLY A 825 -4.59 40.90 -7.38
C GLY A 825 -4.86 42.22 -6.62
N THR A 826 -4.29 43.34 -7.08
CA THR A 826 -4.41 44.68 -6.47
C THR A 826 -5.41 45.62 -7.16
N TYR A 827 -6.01 45.21 -8.29
CA TYR A 827 -7.05 45.99 -8.97
C TYR A 827 -8.33 46.00 -8.12
N GLY A 828 -8.43 46.97 -7.22
CA GLY A 828 -9.57 47.17 -6.33
C GLY A 828 -9.24 47.94 -5.04
N LEU A 829 -7.96 48.10 -4.68
CA LEU A 829 -7.56 48.86 -3.49
C LEU A 829 -6.70 50.10 -3.78
N ASP A 830 -6.03 50.16 -4.94
CA ASP A 830 -5.16 51.30 -5.31
C ASP A 830 -5.78 52.18 -6.42
N ALA A 831 -7.09 52.06 -6.65
CA ALA A 831 -7.83 52.92 -7.59
C ALA A 831 -8.59 54.02 -6.83
N GLU A 832 -7.86 54.81 -6.03
CA GLU A 832 -8.21 56.19 -5.66
C GLU A 832 -6.96 57.07 -5.72
#